data_AF-K9YCH9-F1
#
_entry.id   AF-K9YCH9-F1
#
_cell.length_a   1.000
_cell.length_b   1.000
_cell.length_c   1.000
_cell.angle_alpha   90.00
_cell.angle_beta   90.00
_cell.angle_gamma   90.00
#
_symmetry.space_group_name_H-M   'P 1'
#
loop_
_entity.id
_entity.type
_entity.pdbx_description
1 polymer ?
#
loop_
_entity_poly.entity_id
_entity_poly.type
_entity_poly.pdbx_seq_one_letter_code
_entity_poly.pdbx_strand_id
1 'polypeptide(L)'
;MREGKIIWFGGFNHKTNKNNNYGFLSDPEEGDIYFCKSEIVLEEDLLFLEQDAENRKKGQGIIVNYQLKYNQRKKKEYASQVRLKRVIDFYPPYDTQIKELYVRFLSFKKYEPIRDLSPNLVEDRERIKNFAKNLSIEDFIKLTRYLIREEADQNIPEILQYFIDTQKNYQDAESIINQLFIRYPIYLNYCSHYLERLTNDSLLDIASNSSFADVSLDFTNSILERLIDLREDNFFQIHQLNHHFLSVLAQESKYWNYLSLEELTYLYSKQKQNINQTDSYSFLEVVIEKLEEGETVDTQVWKTIDILKDCVEYHGKLWNIAPDFIKVDMIRQRYQKFLQIVDDWKNYEPKDAETIKVNCNTAYDFTTSDETLAMEWAEDGITQASNFTKSTMFSARGAEKAAIDHYQKRGYQVKDTAIQQVEGSSQEWKLYDIEVKKTNQIKCIDVKNARSSYSNNNRFSEFCVPKFKKRENDEDVIILGVFSPYFSSFPVPERYINGKSIRILGEVTELLLKQLQERCRKLYSQLEITIKRESKYKKNYLSEYIPIWAFDFDEEFYSERIQIEERFRNLSSDEIPPLSELKLLQLSPLSLALSSNLNFPDSWKQELTISELRFAKTLRSLVGADETDTNHEEVPVVKLSHIFLAVLTHFLENCLNHDSSFSPTIYRKILFTDSPSTMGVYDPISFIESICNILETVWNNCRDELLSFSYFKFDSRGLLRGKERGTGIYKTILAYCGGWLKDDRKGINVPCGNEPLYIGHQKTCPRCQKLICEKCGYCQKGCPGDPNLDIEPYNDSLGRSSTSGTWWL
;
A
#
# COMPACT_ATOMS: atom_id res chain seq x y z
N MET A 1 -13.46 -61.92 -3.53
CA MET A 1 -12.92 -62.03 -4.91
C MET A 1 -13.87 -62.91 -5.70
N ARG A 2 -14.32 -62.47 -6.88
CA ARG A 2 -15.11 -63.26 -7.82
C ARG A 2 -14.18 -64.05 -8.75
N GLU A 3 -14.67 -65.15 -9.31
CA GLU A 3 -13.95 -65.95 -10.30
C GLU A 3 -14.52 -65.68 -11.69
N GLY A 4 -13.66 -65.34 -12.64
CA GLY A 4 -14.06 -65.09 -14.02
C GLY A 4 -13.11 -65.76 -15.02
N LYS A 5 -13.62 -66.06 -16.22
CA LYS A 5 -12.83 -66.65 -17.30
C LYS A 5 -12.45 -65.57 -18.32
N ILE A 6 -11.17 -65.33 -18.56
CA ILE A 6 -10.73 -64.39 -19.60
C ILE A 6 -11.19 -64.91 -20.96
N ILE A 7 -11.91 -64.06 -21.68
CA ILE A 7 -12.42 -64.32 -23.02
C ILE A 7 -11.50 -63.70 -24.07
N TRP A 8 -10.90 -62.56 -23.71
CA TRP A 8 -10.04 -61.77 -24.58
C TRP A 8 -9.18 -60.80 -23.78
N PHE A 9 -7.92 -60.60 -24.17
CA PHE A 9 -7.04 -59.61 -23.56
C PHE A 9 -6.05 -59.03 -24.58
N GLY A 10 -5.96 -57.70 -24.66
CA GLY A 10 -4.91 -57.00 -25.40
C GLY A 10 -5.03 -57.03 -26.93
N GLY A 11 -3.89 -56.96 -27.64
CA GLY A 11 -3.82 -57.01 -29.12
C GLY A 11 -3.68 -55.66 -29.81
N PHE A 12 -3.22 -55.66 -31.06
CA PHE A 12 -3.00 -54.44 -31.84
C PHE A 12 -4.26 -54.03 -32.60
N ASN A 13 -4.76 -52.83 -32.32
CA ASN A 13 -5.89 -52.29 -33.07
C ASN A 13 -5.40 -51.61 -34.36
N HIS A 14 -5.49 -52.31 -35.48
CA HIS A 14 -5.09 -51.79 -36.80
C HIS A 14 -5.85 -50.52 -37.24
N LYS A 15 -7.05 -50.24 -36.69
CA LYS A 15 -7.79 -49.00 -37.01
C LYS A 15 -7.23 -47.79 -36.28
N THR A 16 -6.70 -47.97 -35.08
CA THR A 16 -6.19 -46.86 -34.25
C THR A 16 -4.66 -46.84 -34.15
N ASN A 17 -3.98 -47.82 -34.75
CA ASN A 17 -2.53 -48.02 -34.71
C ASN A 17 -1.96 -48.04 -33.28
N LYS A 18 -2.71 -48.63 -32.33
CA LYS A 18 -2.37 -48.67 -30.90
C LYS A 18 -2.58 -50.06 -30.33
N ASN A 19 -1.71 -50.44 -29.37
CA ASN A 19 -1.93 -51.59 -28.52
C ASN A 19 -3.14 -51.35 -27.62
N ASN A 20 -4.03 -52.35 -27.53
CA ASN A 20 -5.15 -52.32 -26.61
C ASN A 20 -4.66 -52.75 -25.22
N ASN A 21 -4.89 -51.91 -24.22
CA ASN A 21 -4.51 -52.16 -22.82
C ASN A 21 -5.71 -52.63 -21.99
N TYR A 22 -6.70 -53.27 -22.61
CA TYR A 22 -7.90 -53.75 -21.94
C TYR A 22 -8.12 -55.24 -22.20
N GLY A 23 -8.90 -55.88 -21.34
CA GLY A 23 -9.40 -57.23 -21.54
C GLY A 23 -10.85 -57.38 -21.12
N PHE A 24 -11.41 -58.54 -21.44
CA PHE A 24 -12.74 -58.97 -21.04
C PHE A 24 -12.67 -60.36 -20.40
N LEU A 25 -13.40 -60.51 -19.30
CA LEU A 25 -13.65 -61.79 -18.66
C LEU A 25 -15.15 -62.08 -18.62
N SER A 26 -15.52 -63.35 -18.70
CA SER A 26 -16.87 -63.86 -18.53
C SER A 26 -17.07 -64.13 -17.06
N ASP A 27 -18.03 -63.43 -16.46
CA ASP A 27 -18.55 -63.73 -15.14
C ASP A 27 -19.89 -64.45 -15.25
N PRO A 28 -20.13 -65.50 -14.45
CA PRO A 28 -21.38 -66.25 -14.50
C PRO A 28 -22.64 -65.43 -14.18
N GLU A 29 -22.53 -64.39 -13.37
CA GLU A 29 -23.65 -63.58 -12.87
C GLU A 29 -23.81 -62.28 -13.66
N GLU A 30 -22.70 -61.61 -14.00
CA GLU A 30 -22.72 -60.27 -14.63
C GLU A 30 -22.48 -60.27 -16.15
N GLY A 31 -22.14 -61.42 -16.73
CA GLY A 31 -21.74 -61.54 -18.13
C GLY A 31 -20.33 -60.99 -18.39
N ASP A 32 -20.12 -60.34 -19.54
CA ASP A 32 -18.79 -59.90 -19.95
C ASP A 32 -18.37 -58.60 -19.25
N ILE A 33 -17.35 -58.70 -18.39
CA ILE A 33 -16.80 -57.58 -17.62
C ILE A 33 -15.45 -57.18 -18.19
N TYR A 34 -15.25 -55.88 -18.40
CA TYR A 34 -13.99 -55.34 -18.87
C TYR A 34 -13.01 -55.06 -17.72
N PHE A 35 -11.71 -55.11 -18.01
CA PHE A 35 -10.65 -54.68 -17.11
C PHE A 35 -9.52 -53.96 -17.87
N CYS A 36 -8.73 -53.16 -17.17
CA CYS A 36 -7.54 -52.51 -17.71
C CYS A 36 -6.29 -53.33 -17.37
N LYS A 37 -5.27 -53.25 -18.23
CA LYS A 37 -3.95 -53.87 -18.03
C LYS A 37 -3.35 -53.49 -16.67
N SER A 38 -3.54 -52.24 -16.24
CA SER A 38 -3.08 -51.72 -14.94
C SER A 38 -3.78 -52.35 -13.73
N GLU A 39 -4.92 -53.02 -13.93
CA GLU A 39 -5.65 -53.70 -12.86
C GLU A 39 -5.13 -55.11 -12.58
N ILE A 40 -4.19 -55.60 -13.41
CA ILE A 40 -3.50 -56.86 -13.15
C ILE A 40 -2.46 -56.60 -12.06
N VAL A 41 -2.63 -57.26 -10.93
CA VAL A 41 -1.90 -56.90 -9.70
C VAL A 41 -0.44 -57.31 -9.76
N LEU A 42 -0.13 -58.40 -10.45
CA LEU A 42 1.21 -58.96 -10.54
C LEU A 42 1.74 -58.83 -11.97
N GLU A 43 2.95 -58.28 -12.11
CA GLU A 43 3.61 -58.15 -13.41
C GLU A 43 3.84 -59.51 -14.09
N GLU A 44 3.99 -60.57 -13.29
CA GLU A 44 4.09 -61.96 -13.76
C GLU A 44 2.80 -62.47 -14.42
N ASP A 45 1.64 -62.12 -13.86
CA ASP A 45 0.33 -62.47 -14.43
C ASP A 45 0.11 -61.74 -15.76
N LEU A 46 0.61 -60.51 -15.84
CA LEU A 46 0.56 -59.72 -17.06
C LEU A 46 1.43 -60.33 -18.17
N LEU A 47 2.65 -60.77 -17.84
CA LEU A 47 3.52 -61.48 -18.79
C LEU A 47 2.84 -62.72 -19.35
N PHE A 48 2.11 -63.47 -18.52
CA PHE A 48 1.34 -64.65 -18.95
C PHE A 48 0.23 -64.28 -19.94
N LEU A 49 -0.45 -63.15 -19.69
CA LEU A 49 -1.50 -62.63 -20.56
C LEU A 49 -0.97 -61.99 -21.84
N GLU A 50 0.29 -61.55 -21.87
CA GLU A 50 0.90 -60.87 -23.02
C GLU A 50 1.68 -61.78 -23.98
N GLN A 51 1.89 -63.05 -23.62
CA GLN A 51 2.47 -64.04 -24.53
C GLN A 51 1.60 -64.18 -25.79
N ASP A 52 2.24 -63.98 -26.95
CA ASP A 52 1.64 -64.02 -28.28
C ASP A 52 0.74 -62.81 -28.65
N ALA A 53 1.35 -61.74 -29.18
CA ALA A 53 0.64 -60.52 -29.59
C ALA A 53 -0.27 -60.69 -30.83
N GLU A 54 -0.07 -61.76 -31.61
CA GLU A 54 -0.75 -61.97 -32.89
C GLU A 54 -1.99 -62.90 -32.79
N ASN A 55 -2.15 -63.60 -31.68
CA ASN A 55 -3.25 -64.55 -31.48
C ASN A 55 -4.56 -63.87 -31.04
N ARG A 56 -5.63 -63.99 -31.85
CA ARG A 56 -6.96 -63.44 -31.54
C ARG A 56 -7.69 -64.15 -30.39
N LYS A 57 -7.22 -65.32 -29.95
CA LYS A 57 -7.76 -66.09 -28.80
C LYS A 57 -6.97 -65.88 -27.50
N LYS A 58 -6.24 -64.76 -27.41
CA LYS A 58 -5.36 -64.42 -26.28
C LYS A 58 -6.10 -64.47 -24.95
N GLY A 59 -5.56 -65.24 -24.01
CA GLY A 59 -6.08 -65.44 -22.67
C GLY A 59 -7.29 -66.38 -22.53
N GLN A 60 -7.79 -66.98 -23.63
CA GLN A 60 -8.87 -67.96 -23.54
C GLN A 60 -8.42 -69.21 -22.78
N GLY A 61 -9.21 -69.62 -21.79
CA GLY A 61 -8.87 -70.73 -20.90
C GLY A 61 -8.28 -70.29 -19.56
N ILE A 62 -7.96 -69.00 -19.40
CA ILE A 62 -7.46 -68.47 -18.14
C ILE A 62 -8.61 -68.13 -17.20
N ILE A 63 -8.51 -68.60 -15.96
CA ILE A 63 -9.39 -68.27 -14.85
C ILE A 63 -8.66 -67.30 -13.93
N VAL A 64 -9.32 -66.19 -13.59
CA VAL A 64 -8.81 -65.14 -12.71
C VAL A 64 -9.73 -64.92 -11.51
N ASN A 65 -9.13 -64.47 -10.41
CA ASN A 65 -9.86 -63.84 -9.30
C ASN A 65 -9.87 -62.32 -9.50
N TYR A 66 -10.98 -61.65 -9.19
CA TYR A 66 -11.06 -60.19 -9.32
C TYR A 66 -12.04 -59.56 -8.31
N GLN A 67 -12.05 -58.23 -8.21
CA GLN A 67 -13.04 -57.44 -7.47
C GLN A 67 -13.79 -56.51 -8.42
N LEU A 68 -15.10 -56.35 -8.23
CA LEU A 68 -15.87 -55.36 -8.95
C LEU A 68 -15.64 -53.97 -8.37
N LYS A 69 -15.41 -53.01 -9.25
CA LYS A 69 -15.34 -51.60 -8.90
C LYS A 69 -16.22 -50.80 -9.86
N TYR A 70 -16.99 -49.88 -9.31
CA TYR A 70 -17.85 -49.02 -10.12
C TYR A 70 -17.07 -47.82 -10.67
N ASN A 71 -17.02 -47.68 -11.99
CA ASN A 71 -16.45 -46.49 -12.62
C ASN A 71 -17.54 -45.43 -12.79
N GLN A 72 -17.56 -44.43 -11.89
CA GLN A 72 -18.57 -43.36 -11.92
C GLN A 72 -18.63 -42.61 -13.27
N ARG A 73 -17.49 -42.41 -13.94
CA ARG A 73 -17.43 -41.70 -15.23
C ARG A 73 -18.03 -42.51 -16.38
N LYS A 74 -17.81 -43.82 -16.40
CA LYS A 74 -18.32 -44.72 -17.45
C LYS A 74 -19.68 -45.33 -17.12
N LYS A 75 -20.19 -45.10 -15.90
CA LYS A 75 -21.42 -45.68 -15.34
C LYS A 75 -21.51 -47.20 -15.53
N LYS A 76 -20.38 -47.88 -15.36
CA LYS A 76 -20.24 -49.33 -15.53
C LYS A 76 -19.27 -49.89 -14.51
N GLU A 77 -19.55 -51.11 -14.07
CA GLU A 77 -18.61 -51.88 -13.28
C GLU A 77 -17.49 -52.43 -14.15
N TYR A 78 -16.32 -52.60 -13.55
CA TYR A 78 -15.16 -53.20 -14.18
C TYR A 78 -14.44 -54.09 -13.17
N ALA A 79 -13.70 -55.05 -13.70
CA ALA A 79 -12.87 -55.92 -12.89
C ALA A 79 -11.57 -55.18 -12.51
N SER A 80 -11.33 -55.10 -11.21
CA SER A 80 -10.16 -54.51 -10.56
C SER A 80 -9.44 -55.58 -9.74
N GLN A 81 -8.16 -55.37 -9.45
CA GLN A 81 -7.32 -56.34 -8.74
C GLN A 81 -7.36 -57.75 -9.36
N VAL A 82 -7.24 -57.82 -10.68
CA VAL A 82 -7.28 -59.08 -11.43
C VAL A 82 -6.01 -59.88 -11.13
N ARG A 83 -6.19 -61.13 -10.68
CA ARG A 83 -5.10 -62.06 -10.36
C ARG A 83 -5.32 -63.41 -11.03
N LEU A 84 -4.27 -63.97 -11.60
CA LEU A 84 -4.31 -65.31 -12.19
C LEU A 84 -4.68 -66.34 -11.12
N LYS A 85 -5.66 -67.21 -11.41
CA LYS A 85 -6.02 -68.32 -10.51
C LYS A 85 -5.56 -69.65 -11.06
N ARG A 86 -5.94 -69.98 -12.31
CA ARG A 86 -5.60 -71.25 -12.98
C ARG A 86 -5.82 -71.15 -14.49
N VAL A 87 -5.30 -72.12 -15.23
CA VAL A 87 -5.41 -72.21 -16.70
C VAL A 87 -6.06 -73.55 -17.05
N ILE A 88 -7.09 -73.54 -17.90
CA ILE A 88 -7.89 -74.72 -18.29
C ILE A 88 -7.90 -74.80 -19.83
N ASP A 89 -7.49 -75.95 -20.36
CA ASP A 89 -7.46 -76.34 -21.79
C ASP A 89 -6.57 -75.50 -22.72
N PHE A 90 -5.30 -75.90 -22.84
CA PHE A 90 -4.39 -75.39 -23.87
C PHE A 90 -4.13 -76.47 -24.93
N TYR A 91 -4.36 -76.16 -26.21
CA TYR A 91 -3.91 -76.98 -27.36
C TYR A 91 -2.52 -76.52 -27.81
N PRO A 92 -1.56 -77.43 -28.12
CA PRO A 92 -0.14 -77.10 -28.28
C PRO A 92 0.15 -76.51 -29.66
N PRO A 93 1.08 -75.54 -29.80
CA PRO A 93 2.47 -75.93 -30.06
C PRO A 93 3.54 -74.87 -29.69
N TYR A 94 4.03 -74.77 -28.45
CA TYR A 94 5.27 -74.01 -28.18
C TYR A 94 6.06 -74.62 -27.01
N ASP A 95 7.00 -75.49 -27.36
CA ASP A 95 7.83 -76.34 -26.47
C ASP A 95 9.12 -75.65 -25.97
N THR A 96 9.31 -74.35 -26.21
CA THR A 96 10.54 -73.62 -25.82
C THR A 96 10.37 -72.69 -24.62
N GLN A 97 9.25 -71.96 -24.50
CA GLN A 97 8.96 -71.18 -23.28
C GLN A 97 8.41 -72.04 -22.14
N ILE A 98 7.73 -73.15 -22.45
CA ILE A 98 7.41 -74.16 -21.45
C ILE A 98 8.68 -74.79 -20.92
N LYS A 99 9.78 -74.95 -21.67
CA LYS A 99 11.07 -75.38 -21.08
C LYS A 99 11.61 -74.39 -20.05
N GLU A 100 11.47 -73.08 -20.26
CA GLU A 100 11.84 -72.09 -19.23
C GLU A 100 10.88 -72.10 -18.03
N LEU A 101 9.59 -72.34 -18.24
CA LEU A 101 8.61 -72.53 -17.18
C LEU A 101 8.78 -73.87 -16.45
N TYR A 102 9.20 -74.92 -17.15
CA TYR A 102 9.60 -76.23 -16.60
C TYR A 102 10.92 -76.11 -15.86
N VAL A 103 11.85 -75.25 -16.29
CA VAL A 103 13.06 -74.89 -15.56
C VAL A 103 12.71 -74.04 -14.33
N ARG A 104 11.73 -73.13 -14.39
CA ARG A 104 11.18 -72.46 -13.20
C ARG A 104 10.51 -73.45 -12.26
N PHE A 105 9.67 -74.36 -12.75
CA PHE A 105 9.02 -75.42 -11.95
C PHE A 105 10.03 -76.44 -11.40
N LEU A 106 11.11 -76.76 -12.13
CA LEU A 106 12.22 -77.59 -11.67
C LEU A 106 13.11 -76.85 -10.67
N SER A 107 13.27 -75.53 -10.83
CA SER A 107 13.92 -74.69 -9.83
C SER A 107 13.08 -74.61 -8.55
N PHE A 108 11.75 -74.52 -8.64
CA PHE A 108 10.87 -74.57 -7.47
C PHE A 108 10.77 -75.98 -6.87
N LYS A 109 10.81 -77.07 -7.65
CA LYS A 109 10.96 -78.44 -7.12
C LYS A 109 12.25 -78.62 -6.31
N LYS A 110 13.31 -77.88 -6.63
CA LYS A 110 14.53 -77.84 -5.80
C LYS A 110 14.28 -77.22 -4.43
N TYR A 111 13.31 -76.30 -4.33
CA TYR A 111 12.98 -75.52 -3.13
C TYR A 111 11.74 -76.04 -2.37
N GLU A 112 10.87 -76.82 -3.02
CA GLU A 112 9.67 -77.45 -2.46
C GLU A 112 9.95 -78.20 -1.14
N PRO A 113 11.08 -78.93 -0.99
CA PRO A 113 11.42 -79.57 0.27
C PRO A 113 11.64 -78.60 1.43
N ILE A 114 11.90 -77.31 1.16
CA ILE A 114 12.17 -76.29 2.18
C ILE A 114 10.88 -75.66 2.69
N ARG A 115 9.87 -75.51 1.82
CA ARG A 115 8.59 -74.91 2.19
C ARG A 115 7.97 -75.61 3.39
N ASP A 116 8.05 -76.93 3.39
CA ASP A 116 7.42 -77.79 4.41
C ASP A 116 8.32 -78.01 5.65
N LEU A 117 9.54 -77.45 5.67
CA LEU A 117 10.44 -77.55 6.82
C LEU A 117 9.98 -76.61 7.93
N SER A 118 10.13 -77.08 9.17
CA SER A 118 9.90 -76.27 10.36
C SER A 118 11.22 -75.77 10.92
N PRO A 119 11.42 -74.44 11.05
CA PRO A 119 12.62 -73.89 11.65
C PRO A 119 12.67 -74.17 13.16
N ASN A 120 11.67 -74.81 13.76
CA ASN A 120 11.68 -75.21 15.17
C ASN A 120 12.22 -76.64 15.38
N LEU A 121 12.36 -77.44 14.32
CA LEU A 121 12.88 -78.80 14.41
C LEU A 121 14.37 -78.82 14.07
N VAL A 122 15.18 -79.42 14.94
CA VAL A 122 16.65 -79.45 14.80
C VAL A 122 17.09 -80.11 13.48
N GLU A 123 16.40 -81.18 13.06
CA GLU A 123 16.69 -81.88 11.80
C GLU A 123 16.40 -81.03 10.56
N ASP A 124 15.33 -80.25 10.61
CA ASP A 124 14.92 -79.34 9.53
C ASP A 124 15.84 -78.13 9.44
N ARG A 125 16.33 -77.60 10.58
CA ARG A 125 17.35 -76.54 10.60
C ARG A 125 18.63 -76.94 9.87
N GLU A 126 19.12 -78.16 10.08
CA GLU A 126 20.32 -78.64 9.38
C GLU A 126 20.07 -78.82 7.87
N ARG A 127 18.84 -79.16 7.47
CA ARG A 127 18.45 -79.18 6.04
C ARG A 127 18.41 -77.77 5.45
N ILE A 128 17.78 -76.82 6.15
CA ILE A 128 17.74 -75.40 5.78
C ILE A 128 19.16 -74.85 5.62
N LYS A 129 20.04 -75.12 6.59
CA LYS A 129 21.44 -74.71 6.61
C LYS A 129 22.24 -75.25 5.42
N ASN A 130 22.17 -76.57 5.19
CA ASN A 130 22.85 -77.19 4.05
C ASN A 130 22.37 -76.63 2.72
N PHE A 131 21.08 -76.27 2.65
CA PHE A 131 20.51 -75.66 1.47
C PHE A 131 21.02 -74.23 1.24
N ALA A 132 21.02 -73.40 2.28
CA ALA A 132 21.46 -72.02 2.21
C ALA A 132 22.96 -71.87 1.84
N LYS A 133 23.79 -72.86 2.22
CA LYS A 133 25.25 -72.85 2.04
C LYS A 133 25.71 -72.68 0.59
N ASN A 134 24.91 -73.09 -0.39
CA ASN A 134 25.30 -73.10 -1.80
C ASN A 134 24.50 -72.12 -2.67
N LEU A 135 23.77 -71.18 -2.05
CA LEU A 135 22.97 -70.22 -2.79
C LEU A 135 23.86 -69.09 -3.32
N SER A 136 23.67 -68.74 -4.60
CA SER A 136 24.03 -67.42 -5.09
C SER A 136 23.04 -66.38 -4.55
N ILE A 137 23.40 -65.09 -4.55
CA ILE A 137 22.46 -64.00 -4.18
C ILE A 137 21.17 -64.12 -5.01
N GLU A 138 21.28 -64.39 -6.31
CA GLU A 138 20.12 -64.51 -7.19
C GLU A 138 19.24 -65.72 -6.87
N ASP A 139 19.85 -66.86 -6.53
CA ASP A 139 19.10 -68.06 -6.10
C ASP A 139 18.46 -67.86 -4.73
N PHE A 140 19.11 -67.12 -3.83
CA PHE A 140 18.54 -66.73 -2.53
C PHE A 140 17.30 -65.85 -2.72
N ILE A 141 17.37 -64.85 -3.60
CA ILE A 141 16.22 -63.97 -3.90
C ILE A 141 15.07 -64.77 -4.52
N LYS A 142 15.37 -65.68 -5.47
CA LYS A 142 14.35 -66.55 -6.09
C LYS A 142 13.68 -67.46 -5.07
N LEU A 143 14.47 -68.09 -4.18
CA LEU A 143 13.97 -68.95 -3.11
C LEU A 143 13.06 -68.18 -2.15
N THR A 144 13.51 -67.03 -1.64
CA THR A 144 12.73 -66.29 -0.65
C THR A 144 11.46 -65.69 -1.22
N ARG A 145 11.46 -65.19 -2.47
CA ARG A 145 10.23 -64.79 -3.17
C ARG A 145 9.24 -65.95 -3.30
N TYR A 146 9.75 -67.16 -3.58
CA TYR A 146 8.93 -68.37 -3.57
C TYR A 146 8.34 -68.63 -2.19
N LEU A 147 9.13 -68.58 -1.13
CA LEU A 147 8.64 -68.81 0.24
C LEU A 147 7.57 -67.78 0.66
N ILE A 148 7.75 -66.49 0.34
CA ILE A 148 6.74 -65.45 0.59
C ILE A 148 5.44 -65.78 -0.17
N ARG A 149 5.55 -66.16 -1.44
CA ARG A 149 4.39 -66.49 -2.29
C ARG A 149 3.61 -67.71 -1.79
N GLU A 150 4.31 -68.69 -1.23
CA GLU A 150 3.72 -69.93 -0.72
C GLU A 150 3.37 -69.86 0.77
N GLU A 151 3.34 -68.66 1.38
CA GLU A 151 3.04 -68.46 2.82
C GLU A 151 3.95 -69.28 3.75
N ALA A 152 5.20 -69.51 3.33
CA ALA A 152 6.23 -70.24 4.08
C ALA A 152 7.39 -69.32 4.49
N ASP A 153 7.07 -68.06 4.73
CA ASP A 153 8.01 -66.99 5.06
C ASP A 153 8.65 -67.13 6.45
N GLN A 154 8.10 -67.98 7.33
CA GLN A 154 8.73 -68.36 8.60
C GLN A 154 10.13 -68.97 8.44
N ASN A 155 10.44 -69.53 7.26
CA ASN A 155 11.76 -70.13 6.98
C ASN A 155 12.80 -69.10 6.53
N ILE A 156 12.38 -67.91 6.09
CA ILE A 156 13.27 -66.86 5.55
C ILE A 156 14.34 -66.43 6.57
N PRO A 157 14.05 -66.23 7.87
CA PRO A 157 15.06 -65.79 8.82
C PRO A 157 16.23 -66.76 8.95
N GLU A 158 15.93 -68.05 9.04
CA GLU A 158 16.93 -69.09 9.21
C GLU A 158 17.75 -69.27 7.91
N ILE A 159 17.10 -69.23 6.74
CA ILE A 159 17.79 -69.27 5.44
C ILE A 159 18.69 -68.05 5.27
N LEU A 160 18.22 -66.84 5.60
CA LEU A 160 18.98 -65.61 5.47
C LEU A 160 20.20 -65.62 6.39
N GLN A 161 20.03 -66.07 7.64
CA GLN A 161 21.13 -66.19 8.61
C GLN A 161 22.24 -67.10 8.07
N TYR A 162 21.90 -68.31 7.61
CA TYR A 162 22.89 -69.23 7.06
C TYR A 162 23.47 -68.76 5.74
N PHE A 163 22.66 -68.12 4.88
CA PHE A 163 23.15 -67.51 3.65
C PHE A 163 24.25 -66.49 3.95
N ILE A 164 23.97 -65.54 4.86
CA ILE A 164 24.94 -64.52 5.29
C ILE A 164 26.19 -65.19 5.89
N ASP A 165 26.02 -66.13 6.83
CA ASP A 165 27.14 -66.81 7.49
C ASP A 165 28.04 -67.57 6.51
N THR A 166 27.47 -68.09 5.43
CA THR A 166 28.27 -68.79 4.42
C THR A 166 29.03 -67.82 3.53
N GLN A 167 28.41 -66.70 3.17
CA GLN A 167 29.03 -65.68 2.34
C GLN A 167 30.15 -64.92 3.07
N LYS A 168 30.13 -64.84 4.42
CA LYS A 168 31.25 -64.28 5.21
C LYS A 168 32.60 -64.90 4.88
N ASN A 169 32.63 -66.15 4.41
CA ASN A 169 33.86 -66.86 4.09
C ASN A 169 34.46 -66.46 2.72
N TYR A 170 33.71 -65.71 1.90
CA TYR A 170 34.09 -65.37 0.52
C TYR A 170 34.23 -63.86 0.27
N GLN A 171 33.57 -63.03 1.07
CA GLN A 171 33.52 -61.57 0.94
C GLN A 171 33.28 -60.91 2.30
N ASP A 172 33.43 -59.59 2.37
CA ASP A 172 33.03 -58.81 3.55
C ASP A 172 31.51 -58.97 3.79
N ALA A 173 31.17 -59.66 4.88
CA ALA A 173 29.82 -59.94 5.31
C ALA A 173 28.94 -58.68 5.34
N GLU A 174 29.53 -57.56 5.72
CA GLU A 174 28.85 -56.28 5.89
C GLU A 174 28.44 -55.70 4.54
N SER A 175 29.33 -55.74 3.54
CA SER A 175 29.00 -55.32 2.17
C SER A 175 27.84 -56.12 1.56
N ILE A 176 27.77 -57.43 1.81
CA ILE A 176 26.70 -58.28 1.28
C ILE A 176 25.36 -57.97 1.94
N ILE A 177 25.36 -57.80 3.27
CA ILE A 177 24.18 -57.40 4.04
C ILE A 177 23.65 -56.08 3.47
N ASN A 178 24.48 -55.05 3.37
CA ASN A 178 24.07 -53.75 2.84
C ASN A 178 23.51 -53.84 1.40
N GLN A 179 24.20 -54.50 0.48
CA GLN A 179 23.70 -54.66 -0.91
C GLN A 179 22.38 -55.42 -1.00
N LEU A 180 22.21 -56.47 -0.18
CA LEU A 180 21.01 -57.29 -0.19
C LEU A 180 19.80 -56.49 0.32
N PHE A 181 19.94 -55.78 1.45
CA PHE A 181 18.84 -55.06 2.07
C PHE A 181 18.51 -53.74 1.35
N ILE A 182 19.49 -53.06 0.74
CA ILE A 182 19.24 -51.95 -0.19
C ILE A 182 18.34 -52.41 -1.34
N ARG A 183 18.69 -53.54 -1.96
CA ARG A 183 18.00 -54.00 -3.17
C ARG A 183 16.67 -54.70 -2.86
N TYR A 184 16.54 -55.25 -1.66
CA TYR A 184 15.35 -55.97 -1.21
C TYR A 184 15.03 -55.68 0.27
N PRO A 185 14.51 -54.48 0.56
CA PRO A 185 14.20 -54.05 1.92
C PRO A 185 13.20 -54.97 2.65
N ILE A 186 12.38 -55.74 1.89
CA ILE A 186 11.42 -56.72 2.42
C ILE A 186 12.00 -57.77 3.34
N TYR A 187 13.29 -58.07 3.23
CA TYR A 187 13.92 -59.00 4.16
C TYR A 187 14.04 -58.43 5.57
N LEU A 188 14.01 -57.10 5.76
CA LEU A 188 14.02 -56.50 7.09
C LEU A 188 12.80 -56.94 7.89
N ASN A 189 11.64 -57.11 7.23
CA ASN A 189 10.40 -57.58 7.87
C ASN A 189 10.56 -58.93 8.59
N TYR A 190 11.52 -59.74 8.16
CA TYR A 190 11.78 -61.08 8.68
C TYR A 190 12.95 -61.13 9.66
N CYS A 191 13.86 -60.15 9.64
CA CYS A 191 15.11 -60.21 10.40
C CYS A 191 15.53 -58.85 10.93
N SER A 192 14.83 -58.37 11.96
CA SER A 192 15.10 -57.06 12.58
C SER A 192 16.52 -56.91 13.12
N HIS A 193 17.14 -57.98 13.61
CA HIS A 193 18.48 -57.92 14.19
C HIS A 193 19.57 -57.52 13.18
N TYR A 194 19.30 -57.58 11.87
CA TYR A 194 20.22 -57.07 10.86
C TYR A 194 20.18 -55.56 10.68
N LEU A 195 19.15 -54.88 11.20
CA LEU A 195 19.05 -53.43 11.14
C LEU A 195 20.27 -52.77 11.77
N GLU A 196 20.74 -53.27 12.93
CA GLU A 196 21.94 -52.77 13.64
C GLU A 196 23.24 -52.95 12.83
N ARG A 197 23.23 -53.79 11.80
CA ARG A 197 24.40 -54.11 10.96
C ARG A 197 24.43 -53.34 9.64
N LEU A 198 23.37 -52.59 9.32
CA LEU A 198 23.35 -51.74 8.14
C LEU A 198 24.18 -50.48 8.37
N THR A 199 24.89 -50.03 7.34
CA THR A 199 25.56 -48.72 7.37
C THR A 199 24.54 -47.59 7.24
N ASN A 200 24.91 -46.39 7.67
CA ASN A 200 24.04 -45.23 7.60
C ASN A 200 23.65 -44.88 6.14
N ASP A 201 24.60 -45.03 5.19
CA ASP A 201 24.32 -44.85 3.75
C ASP A 201 23.27 -45.85 3.24
N SER A 202 23.32 -47.09 3.73
CA SER A 202 22.38 -48.13 3.31
C SER A 202 20.99 -47.90 3.87
N LEU A 203 20.88 -47.42 5.11
CA LEU A 203 19.61 -46.98 5.69
C LEU A 203 19.00 -45.83 4.88
N LEU A 204 19.81 -44.83 4.53
CA LEU A 204 19.37 -43.71 3.72
C LEU A 204 18.91 -44.16 2.33
N ASP A 205 19.66 -45.06 1.68
CA ASP A 205 19.30 -45.58 0.35
C ASP A 205 17.99 -46.37 0.39
N ILE A 206 17.79 -47.20 1.42
CA ILE A 206 16.52 -47.88 1.69
C ILE A 206 15.40 -46.86 1.86
N ALA A 207 15.59 -45.83 2.68
CA ALA A 207 14.59 -44.81 2.96
C ALA A 207 14.26 -43.92 1.74
N SER A 208 15.21 -43.78 0.81
CA SER A 208 15.09 -42.96 -0.40
C SER A 208 14.50 -43.72 -1.59
N ASN A 209 14.77 -45.03 -1.71
CA ASN A 209 14.49 -45.80 -2.93
C ASN A 209 13.53 -46.99 -2.75
N SER A 210 13.18 -47.37 -1.52
CA SER A 210 12.25 -48.50 -1.29
C SER A 210 10.84 -48.25 -1.82
N SER A 211 10.11 -49.31 -2.18
CA SER A 211 8.68 -49.20 -2.51
C SER A 211 7.82 -49.38 -1.26
N PHE A 212 6.61 -48.82 -1.27
CA PHE A 212 5.65 -48.87 -0.14
C PHE A 212 5.33 -50.29 0.35
N ALA A 213 5.45 -51.31 -0.52
CA ALA A 213 5.13 -52.69 -0.16
C ALA A 213 6.29 -53.42 0.54
N ASP A 214 7.48 -52.84 0.59
CA ASP A 214 8.68 -53.58 0.97
C ASP A 214 8.94 -53.52 2.48
N VAL A 215 8.56 -52.48 3.23
CA VAL A 215 8.97 -52.33 4.63
C VAL A 215 7.76 -52.15 5.54
N SER A 216 7.68 -52.93 6.63
CA SER A 216 6.61 -52.78 7.62
C SER A 216 6.69 -51.43 8.35
N LEU A 217 5.59 -51.04 8.99
CA LEU A 217 5.54 -49.78 9.76
C LEU A 217 6.56 -49.78 10.91
N ASP A 218 6.67 -50.89 11.65
CA ASP A 218 7.61 -51.04 12.76
C ASP A 218 9.05 -50.83 12.28
N PHE A 219 9.41 -51.38 11.12
CA PHE A 219 10.75 -51.20 10.53
C PHE A 219 10.98 -49.79 10.02
N THR A 220 9.97 -49.18 9.42
CA THR A 220 10.04 -47.79 8.97
C THR A 220 10.36 -46.88 10.16
N ASN A 221 9.71 -47.11 11.30
CA ASN A 221 9.98 -46.41 12.55
C ASN A 221 11.42 -46.64 13.05
N SER A 222 11.89 -47.89 13.11
CA SER A 222 13.27 -48.15 13.58
C SER A 222 14.35 -47.57 12.66
N ILE A 223 14.11 -47.53 11.34
CA ILE A 223 15.01 -46.84 10.40
C ILE A 223 14.97 -45.33 10.64
N LEU A 224 13.78 -44.73 10.81
CA LEU A 224 13.64 -43.30 11.08
C LEU A 224 14.29 -42.88 12.39
N GLU A 225 14.08 -43.62 13.48
CA GLU A 225 14.73 -43.36 14.78
C GLU A 225 16.24 -43.32 14.62
N ARG A 226 16.81 -44.31 13.94
CA ARG A 226 18.25 -44.37 13.72
C ARG A 226 18.77 -43.26 12.79
N LEU A 227 18.03 -42.89 11.75
CA LEU A 227 18.38 -41.76 10.89
C LEU A 227 18.32 -40.41 11.62
N ILE A 228 17.38 -40.26 12.55
CA ILE A 228 17.23 -39.06 13.38
C ILE A 228 18.35 -38.95 14.42
N ASP A 229 18.75 -40.05 15.05
CA ASP A 229 19.88 -40.06 16.00
C ASP A 229 21.19 -39.61 15.35
N LEU A 230 21.35 -39.87 14.05
CA LEU A 230 22.53 -39.48 13.26
C LEU A 230 22.53 -38.01 12.81
N ARG A 231 21.48 -37.25 13.15
CA ARG A 231 21.31 -35.88 12.71
C ARG A 231 22.31 -34.91 13.34
N GLU A 232 22.88 -35.22 14.50
CA GLU A 232 23.93 -34.41 15.12
C GLU A 232 25.14 -34.18 14.17
N ASP A 233 25.33 -35.07 13.18
CA ASP A 233 26.40 -34.98 12.17
C ASP A 233 25.96 -34.39 10.82
N ASN A 234 24.75 -33.82 10.69
CA ASN A 234 24.16 -33.37 9.42
C ASN A 234 24.15 -34.45 8.31
N PHE A 235 24.04 -35.72 8.70
CA PHE A 235 24.25 -36.87 7.82
C PHE A 235 23.20 -36.99 6.69
N PHE A 236 21.96 -36.52 6.90
CA PHE A 236 20.85 -36.69 5.97
C PHE A 236 19.86 -35.52 6.05
N GLN A 237 19.16 -35.25 4.94
CA GLN A 237 18.06 -34.28 4.86
C GLN A 237 16.79 -34.95 4.36
N ILE A 238 15.64 -34.65 4.97
CA ILE A 238 14.38 -35.38 4.67
C ILE A 238 13.92 -35.30 3.20
N HIS A 239 14.44 -34.35 2.41
CA HIS A 239 14.13 -34.24 0.99
C HIS A 239 14.56 -35.47 0.18
N GLN A 240 15.47 -36.28 0.73
CA GLN A 240 15.95 -37.53 0.14
C GLN A 240 14.97 -38.70 0.37
N LEU A 241 14.09 -38.62 1.37
CA LEU A 241 13.15 -39.68 1.69
C LEU A 241 12.10 -39.88 0.60
N ASN A 242 11.72 -41.13 0.37
CA ASN A 242 10.57 -41.45 -0.46
C ASN A 242 9.24 -41.06 0.21
N HIS A 243 8.14 -41.17 -0.54
CA HIS A 243 6.81 -40.82 -0.05
C HIS A 243 6.36 -41.66 1.16
N HIS A 244 6.77 -42.94 1.25
CA HIS A 244 6.37 -43.83 2.36
C HIS A 244 6.98 -43.36 3.68
N PHE A 245 8.30 -43.14 3.70
CA PHE A 245 9.00 -42.62 4.87
C PHE A 245 8.51 -41.23 5.27
N LEU A 246 8.27 -40.33 4.30
CA LEU A 246 7.65 -39.03 4.57
C LEU A 246 6.24 -39.17 5.17
N SER A 247 5.45 -40.15 4.71
CA SER A 247 4.11 -40.41 5.25
C SER A 247 4.15 -40.86 6.70
N VAL A 248 5.07 -41.76 7.07
CA VAL A 248 5.25 -42.21 8.46
C VAL A 248 5.76 -41.05 9.33
N LEU A 249 6.74 -40.30 8.85
CA LEU A 249 7.28 -39.13 9.53
C LEU A 249 6.21 -38.04 9.74
N ALA A 250 5.27 -37.89 8.80
CA ALA A 250 4.10 -37.02 8.91
C ALA A 250 3.02 -37.53 9.87
N GLN A 251 3.03 -38.82 10.25
CA GLN A 251 2.03 -39.43 11.13
C GLN A 251 2.51 -39.59 12.58
N GLU A 252 3.80 -39.39 12.85
CA GLU A 252 4.42 -39.65 14.15
C GLU A 252 5.00 -38.35 14.73
N SER A 253 4.24 -37.69 15.61
CA SER A 253 4.56 -36.36 16.13
C SER A 253 5.89 -36.27 16.87
N LYS A 254 6.34 -37.38 17.47
CA LYS A 254 7.64 -37.49 18.15
C LYS A 254 8.82 -37.08 17.26
N TYR A 255 8.71 -37.24 15.93
CA TYR A 255 9.80 -36.91 15.01
C TYR A 255 9.85 -35.43 14.61
N TRP A 256 8.79 -34.65 14.83
CA TRP A 256 8.72 -33.26 14.32
C TRP A 256 9.70 -32.33 15.03
N ASN A 257 9.93 -32.50 16.33
CA ASN A 257 10.96 -31.79 17.10
C ASN A 257 12.38 -32.03 16.56
N TYR A 258 12.52 -33.16 15.88
CA TYR A 258 13.62 -33.58 15.02
C TYR A 258 14.05 -32.54 14.00
N LEU A 259 13.07 -31.89 13.39
CA LEU A 259 13.21 -31.29 12.08
C LEU A 259 13.50 -29.79 12.17
N SER A 260 14.28 -29.31 11.21
CA SER A 260 14.45 -27.87 10.99
C SER A 260 13.18 -27.27 10.40
N LEU A 261 13.04 -25.95 10.45
CA LEU A 261 11.87 -25.28 9.88
C LEU A 261 11.73 -25.49 8.37
N GLU A 262 12.83 -25.54 7.62
CA GLU A 262 12.84 -25.84 6.18
C GLU A 262 12.27 -27.24 5.91
N GLU A 263 12.69 -28.21 6.71
CA GLU A 263 12.23 -29.59 6.59
C GLU A 263 10.77 -29.76 7.02
N LEU A 264 10.34 -29.13 8.11
CA LEU A 264 8.92 -29.10 8.50
C LEU A 264 8.07 -28.51 7.38
N THR A 265 8.55 -27.44 6.74
CA THR A 265 7.90 -26.81 5.60
C THR A 265 7.82 -27.75 4.39
N TYR A 266 8.92 -28.44 4.08
CA TYR A 266 8.95 -29.45 3.02
C TYR A 266 7.99 -30.60 3.31
N LEU A 267 8.03 -31.16 4.52
CA LEU A 267 7.17 -32.24 4.96
C LEU A 267 5.70 -31.84 4.83
N TYR A 268 5.32 -30.66 5.29
CA TYR A 268 3.96 -30.14 5.15
C TYR A 268 3.57 -30.02 3.68
N SER A 269 4.45 -29.50 2.82
CA SER A 269 4.18 -29.38 1.38
C SER A 269 3.91 -30.73 0.69
N LYS A 270 4.53 -31.81 1.17
CA LYS A 270 4.39 -33.16 0.60
C LYS A 270 3.29 -33.97 1.25
N GLN A 271 3.03 -33.77 2.54
CA GLN A 271 2.23 -34.66 3.39
C GLN A 271 1.15 -33.93 4.21
N LYS A 272 0.69 -32.75 3.78
CA LYS A 272 -0.39 -31.98 4.44
C LYS A 272 -1.59 -32.82 4.88
N GLN A 273 -2.05 -33.76 4.03
CA GLN A 273 -3.21 -34.61 4.35
C GLN A 273 -2.94 -35.54 5.53
N ASN A 274 -1.74 -36.13 5.61
CA ASN A 274 -1.36 -37.03 6.70
C ASN A 274 -1.21 -36.26 8.02
N ILE A 275 -0.51 -35.11 7.99
CA ILE A 275 -0.38 -34.24 9.17
C ILE A 275 -1.75 -33.82 9.70
N ASN A 276 -2.65 -33.41 8.82
CA ASN A 276 -4.00 -32.99 9.20
C ASN A 276 -4.87 -34.13 9.76
N GLN A 277 -4.62 -35.38 9.38
CA GLN A 277 -5.33 -36.55 9.92
C GLN A 277 -4.80 -36.99 11.27
N THR A 278 -3.49 -36.82 11.50
CA THR A 278 -2.83 -37.19 12.75
C THR A 278 -3.10 -36.16 13.83
N ASP A 279 -2.49 -34.98 13.73
CA ASP A 279 -2.55 -33.94 14.74
C ASP A 279 -1.95 -32.63 14.19
N SER A 280 -2.78 -31.85 13.48
CA SER A 280 -2.35 -30.57 12.94
C SER A 280 -1.95 -29.57 14.03
N TYR A 281 -2.52 -29.69 15.23
CA TYR A 281 -2.28 -28.75 16.31
C TYR A 281 -0.87 -28.95 16.89
N SER A 282 -0.51 -30.19 17.24
CA SER A 282 0.84 -30.50 17.69
C SER A 282 1.90 -30.16 16.64
N PHE A 283 1.61 -30.35 15.35
CA PHE A 283 2.53 -29.96 14.27
C PHE A 283 2.78 -28.45 14.26
N LEU A 284 1.71 -27.66 14.41
CA LEU A 284 1.82 -26.21 14.45
C LEU A 284 2.54 -25.72 15.70
N GLU A 285 2.36 -26.35 16.86
CA GLU A 285 3.11 -26.01 18.08
C GLU A 285 4.62 -26.13 17.85
N VAL A 286 5.07 -27.23 17.22
CA VAL A 286 6.51 -27.42 16.90
C VAL A 286 7.01 -26.36 15.91
N VAL A 287 6.23 -26.09 14.86
CA VAL A 287 6.59 -25.04 13.87
C VAL A 287 6.68 -23.66 14.53
N ILE A 288 5.77 -23.35 15.44
CA ILE A 288 5.74 -22.10 16.20
C ILE A 288 6.95 -22.00 17.13
N GLU A 289 7.28 -23.06 17.87
CA GLU A 289 8.46 -23.12 18.73
C GLU A 289 9.74 -22.85 17.92
N LYS A 290 9.89 -23.48 16.75
CA LYS A 290 11.03 -23.28 15.85
C LYS A 290 11.13 -21.87 15.29
N LEU A 291 10.00 -21.24 14.98
CA LEU A 291 9.96 -19.84 14.55
C LEU A 291 10.35 -18.88 15.69
N GLU A 292 9.98 -19.18 16.94
CA GLU A 292 10.32 -18.38 18.12
C GLU A 292 11.82 -18.49 18.47
N GLU A 293 12.45 -19.64 18.21
CA GLU A 293 13.89 -19.89 18.41
C GLU A 293 14.79 -19.07 17.46
N GLY A 294 14.22 -18.33 16.51
CA GLY A 294 14.94 -17.36 15.68
C GLY A 294 15.55 -17.95 14.41
N GLU A 295 15.10 -19.13 13.96
CA GLU A 295 15.37 -19.57 12.59
C GLU A 295 14.85 -18.50 11.61
N THR A 296 15.68 -18.11 10.64
CA THR A 296 15.45 -16.94 9.79
C THR A 296 14.03 -16.90 9.22
N VAL A 297 13.38 -15.72 9.29
CA VAL A 297 12.01 -15.46 8.83
C VAL A 297 11.89 -15.68 7.32
N ASP A 298 11.74 -16.94 6.92
CA ASP A 298 11.51 -17.30 5.53
C ASP A 298 10.01 -17.14 5.21
N THR A 299 9.71 -16.21 4.31
CA THR A 299 8.36 -16.00 3.79
C THR A 299 7.74 -17.26 3.16
N GLN A 300 8.56 -18.25 2.77
CA GLN A 300 8.12 -19.51 2.20
C GLN A 300 7.37 -20.39 3.20
N VAL A 301 7.76 -20.40 4.48
CA VAL A 301 7.10 -21.15 5.55
C VAL A 301 5.65 -20.70 5.67
N TRP A 302 5.44 -19.40 5.80
CA TRP A 302 4.13 -18.74 5.91
C TRP A 302 3.24 -18.88 4.67
N LYS A 303 3.84 -19.10 3.49
CA LYS A 303 3.11 -19.38 2.25
C LYS A 303 2.71 -20.84 2.13
N THR A 304 3.55 -21.75 2.62
CA THR A 304 3.37 -23.20 2.48
C THR A 304 2.43 -23.75 3.56
N ILE A 305 2.62 -23.30 4.80
CA ILE A 305 1.80 -23.66 5.96
C ILE A 305 0.77 -22.56 6.16
N ASP A 306 -0.27 -22.56 5.32
CA ASP A 306 -1.31 -21.53 5.27
C ASP A 306 -2.06 -21.33 6.60
N ILE A 307 -2.33 -22.42 7.32
CA ILE A 307 -2.99 -22.39 8.63
C ILE A 307 -2.18 -21.65 9.71
N LEU A 308 -0.87 -21.47 9.53
CA LEU A 308 -0.04 -20.70 10.46
C LEU A 308 -0.51 -19.24 10.56
N LYS A 309 -1.15 -18.72 9.51
CA LYS A 309 -1.75 -17.37 9.50
C LYS A 309 -2.86 -17.24 10.54
N ASP A 310 -3.63 -18.31 10.74
CA ASP A 310 -4.74 -18.34 11.68
C ASP A 310 -4.26 -18.38 13.15
N CYS A 311 -2.99 -18.75 13.37
CA CYS A 311 -2.33 -18.72 14.68
C CYS A 311 -1.75 -17.35 15.04
N VAL A 312 -1.69 -16.41 14.09
CA VAL A 312 -1.16 -15.07 14.39
C VAL A 312 -2.25 -14.26 15.07
N GLU A 313 -2.00 -13.91 16.33
CA GLU A 313 -2.82 -12.97 17.08
C GLU A 313 -2.25 -11.55 16.96
N TYR A 314 -3.12 -10.55 16.97
CA TYR A 314 -2.70 -9.15 16.90
C TYR A 314 -1.89 -8.77 18.14
N HIS A 315 -0.63 -8.35 17.94
CA HIS A 315 0.38 -8.21 19.01
C HIS A 315 0.59 -9.46 19.89
N GLY A 316 0.22 -10.66 19.40
CA GLY A 316 0.52 -11.92 20.06
C GLY A 316 1.97 -12.36 19.86
N LYS A 317 2.30 -13.58 20.33
CA LYS A 317 3.68 -14.12 20.29
C LYS A 317 4.29 -14.11 18.88
N LEU A 318 3.52 -14.56 17.89
CA LEU A 318 3.95 -14.65 16.50
C LEU A 318 4.00 -13.29 15.77
N TRP A 319 3.47 -12.22 16.35
CA TRP A 319 3.34 -10.93 15.67
C TRP A 319 4.68 -10.41 15.17
N ASN A 320 5.73 -10.43 16.00
CA ASN A 320 7.01 -9.83 15.65
C ASN A 320 7.72 -10.55 14.49
N ILE A 321 7.52 -11.87 14.38
CA ILE A 321 8.13 -12.74 13.37
C ILE A 321 7.23 -12.93 12.13
N ALA A 322 5.94 -12.58 12.21
CA ALA A 322 5.03 -12.68 11.08
C ALA A 322 5.46 -11.73 9.92
N PRO A 323 5.39 -12.19 8.66
CA PRO A 323 5.60 -11.34 7.49
C PRO A 323 4.65 -10.15 7.42
N ASP A 324 5.11 -9.06 6.81
CA ASP A 324 4.34 -7.82 6.70
C ASP A 324 2.98 -8.00 6.01
N PHE A 325 2.85 -8.89 5.03
CA PHE A 325 1.57 -9.11 4.36
C PHE A 325 0.48 -9.67 5.29
N ILE A 326 0.85 -10.51 6.27
CA ILE A 326 -0.09 -11.02 7.29
C ILE A 326 -0.49 -9.89 8.23
N LYS A 327 0.50 -9.13 8.72
CA LYS A 327 0.27 -7.97 9.60
C LYS A 327 -0.68 -6.98 8.93
N VAL A 328 -0.43 -6.65 7.66
CA VAL A 328 -1.26 -5.74 6.85
C VAL A 328 -2.71 -6.24 6.77
N ASP A 329 -2.94 -7.51 6.50
CA ASP A 329 -4.30 -8.07 6.43
C ASP A 329 -5.02 -7.97 7.78
N MET A 330 -4.32 -8.28 8.88
CA MET A 330 -4.88 -8.16 10.23
C MET A 330 -5.17 -6.72 10.63
N ILE A 331 -4.27 -5.78 10.35
CA ILE A 331 -4.47 -4.34 10.60
C ILE A 331 -5.68 -3.86 9.82
N ARG A 332 -5.81 -4.26 8.54
CA ARG A 332 -6.97 -3.91 7.71
C ARG A 332 -8.28 -4.42 8.27
N GLN A 333 -8.32 -5.66 8.77
CA GLN A 333 -9.51 -6.23 9.39
C GLN A 333 -9.86 -5.56 10.72
N ARG A 334 -8.86 -5.26 11.55
CA ARG A 334 -9.05 -4.65 12.87
C ARG A 334 -9.51 -3.20 12.78
N TYR A 335 -8.93 -2.43 11.87
CA TYR A 335 -9.08 -0.97 11.80
C TYR A 335 -9.92 -0.49 10.60
N GLN A 336 -10.89 -1.29 10.17
CA GLN A 336 -11.73 -0.99 8.99
C GLN A 336 -12.36 0.40 9.04
N LYS A 337 -12.93 0.81 10.19
CA LYS A 337 -13.57 2.12 10.34
C LYS A 337 -12.59 3.26 10.13
N PHE A 338 -11.43 3.20 10.78
CA PHE A 338 -10.38 4.20 10.63
C PHE A 338 -9.89 4.29 9.19
N LEU A 339 -9.64 3.13 8.55
CA LEU A 339 -9.15 3.08 7.18
C LEU A 339 -10.18 3.63 6.19
N GLN A 340 -11.47 3.38 6.42
CA GLN A 340 -12.53 4.00 5.61
C GLN A 340 -12.52 5.52 5.73
N ILE A 341 -12.35 6.06 6.95
CA ILE A 341 -12.28 7.51 7.16
C ILE A 341 -11.06 8.11 6.47
N VAL A 342 -9.90 7.43 6.50
CA VAL A 342 -8.69 7.87 5.79
C VAL A 342 -8.87 7.81 4.27
N ASP A 343 -9.57 6.80 3.75
CA ASP A 343 -9.89 6.70 2.32
C ASP A 343 -10.85 7.81 1.89
N ASP A 344 -11.91 8.06 2.65
CA ASP A 344 -12.83 9.18 2.42
C ASP A 344 -12.07 10.52 2.43
N TRP A 345 -11.11 10.69 3.35
CA TRP A 345 -10.25 11.88 3.40
C TRP A 345 -9.35 12.05 2.18
N LYS A 346 -8.81 10.94 1.64
CA LYS A 346 -7.97 10.95 0.42
C LYS A 346 -8.76 11.30 -0.82
N ASN A 347 -10.04 10.91 -0.85
CA ASN A 347 -10.94 11.13 -1.97
C ASN A 347 -11.82 12.39 -1.82
N TYR A 348 -11.65 13.14 -0.71
CA TYR A 348 -12.42 14.34 -0.43
C TYR A 348 -12.18 15.44 -1.48
N GLU A 349 -13.28 15.98 -2.00
CA GLU A 349 -13.31 17.21 -2.79
C GLU A 349 -14.31 18.20 -2.18
N PRO A 350 -13.98 19.50 -2.07
CA PRO A 350 -14.92 20.47 -1.53
C PRO A 350 -16.20 20.59 -2.37
N LYS A 351 -17.30 20.86 -1.68
CA LYS A 351 -18.60 21.06 -2.32
C LYS A 351 -18.56 22.28 -3.24
N ASP A 352 -19.10 22.14 -4.45
CA ASP A 352 -19.18 23.22 -5.44
C ASP A 352 -17.79 23.79 -5.84
N ALA A 353 -16.70 23.00 -5.73
CA ALA A 353 -15.33 23.45 -6.04
C ALA A 353 -15.17 24.00 -7.47
N GLU A 354 -15.99 23.56 -8.42
CA GLU A 354 -16.05 24.07 -9.78
C GLU A 354 -16.51 25.53 -9.86
N THR A 355 -17.27 26.01 -8.88
CA THR A 355 -17.78 27.39 -8.83
C THR A 355 -16.70 28.43 -8.48
N ILE A 356 -15.52 27.97 -8.07
CA ILE A 356 -14.40 28.84 -7.69
C ILE A 356 -13.69 29.39 -8.92
N LYS A 357 -13.72 28.65 -10.05
CA LYS A 357 -13.12 29.06 -11.32
C LYS A 357 -14.20 29.54 -12.27
N VAL A 358 -14.39 30.85 -12.34
CA VAL A 358 -15.37 31.47 -13.24
C VAL A 358 -14.72 31.78 -14.58
N ASN A 359 -15.32 31.30 -15.68
CA ASN A 359 -14.84 31.59 -17.02
C ASN A 359 -14.90 33.10 -17.29
N CYS A 360 -13.80 33.69 -17.79
CA CYS A 360 -13.77 35.11 -18.08
C CYS A 360 -14.82 35.53 -19.13
N ASN A 361 -15.21 34.66 -20.07
CA ASN A 361 -16.30 34.95 -21.02
C ASN A 361 -17.63 35.20 -20.30
N THR A 362 -17.90 34.44 -19.22
CA THR A 362 -19.10 34.63 -18.39
C THR A 362 -18.98 35.89 -17.53
N ALA A 363 -17.82 36.11 -16.92
CA ALA A 363 -17.61 37.24 -16.02
C ALA A 363 -17.56 38.61 -16.74
N TYR A 364 -17.17 38.64 -18.01
CA TYR A 364 -17.08 39.85 -18.83
C TYR A 364 -18.20 39.96 -19.89
N ASP A 365 -19.26 39.15 -19.80
CA ASP A 365 -20.48 39.31 -20.59
C ASP A 365 -21.30 40.49 -20.05
N PHE A 366 -20.76 41.69 -20.27
CA PHE A 366 -21.27 42.92 -19.71
C PHE A 366 -22.50 43.43 -20.45
N THR A 367 -23.50 43.84 -19.67
CA THR A 367 -24.60 44.67 -20.17
C THR A 367 -24.13 46.12 -20.35
N THR A 368 -24.93 46.93 -21.05
CA THR A 368 -24.68 48.38 -21.18
C THR A 368 -24.55 49.06 -19.80
N SER A 369 -25.33 48.62 -18.81
CA SER A 369 -25.26 49.16 -17.44
C SER A 369 -23.95 48.79 -16.74
N ASP A 370 -23.44 47.57 -16.98
CA ASP A 370 -22.14 47.13 -16.42
C ASP A 370 -20.98 47.96 -17.01
N GLU A 371 -21.01 48.20 -18.32
CA GLU A 371 -20.01 49.05 -18.99
C GLU A 371 -20.08 50.49 -18.50
N THR A 372 -21.30 51.02 -18.33
CA THR A 372 -21.52 52.38 -17.81
C THR A 372 -20.98 52.52 -16.39
N LEU A 373 -21.29 51.57 -15.50
CA LEU A 373 -20.81 51.56 -14.12
C LEU A 373 -19.28 51.54 -14.04
N ALA A 374 -18.64 50.64 -14.80
CA ALA A 374 -17.18 50.54 -14.83
C ALA A 374 -16.51 51.82 -15.37
N MET A 375 -17.17 52.50 -16.31
CA MET A 375 -16.71 53.79 -16.84
C MET A 375 -16.90 54.94 -15.85
N GLU A 376 -18.03 55.01 -15.14
CA GLU A 376 -18.26 55.99 -14.07
C GLU A 376 -17.18 55.89 -12.99
N TRP A 377 -16.84 54.68 -12.55
CA TRP A 377 -15.74 54.46 -11.60
C TRP A 377 -14.37 54.89 -12.14
N ALA A 378 -14.16 54.74 -13.45
CA ALA A 378 -12.89 55.11 -14.07
C ALA A 378 -12.74 56.63 -14.18
N GLU A 379 -13.85 57.33 -14.43
CA GLU A 379 -13.92 58.78 -14.66
C GLU A 379 -14.18 59.60 -13.39
N ASP A 380 -14.39 58.94 -12.25
CA ASP A 380 -14.65 59.59 -10.95
C ASP A 380 -13.59 60.66 -10.62
N GLY A 381 -13.98 61.91 -10.89
CA GLY A 381 -13.20 63.13 -10.67
C GLY A 381 -11.98 63.36 -11.59
N ILE A 382 -11.86 62.67 -12.74
CA ILE A 382 -10.78 62.88 -13.72
C ILE A 382 -11.36 63.08 -15.12
N THR A 383 -10.96 64.15 -15.81
CA THR A 383 -11.48 64.53 -17.15
C THR A 383 -11.14 63.52 -18.25
N GLN A 384 -10.06 62.73 -18.08
CA GLN A 384 -9.66 61.65 -18.98
C GLN A 384 -8.92 60.54 -18.23
N ALA A 385 -9.63 59.47 -17.86
CA ALA A 385 -9.04 58.32 -17.18
C ALA A 385 -8.03 57.57 -18.07
N SER A 386 -6.89 57.16 -17.50
CA SER A 386 -5.89 56.37 -18.23
C SER A 386 -6.44 54.99 -18.64
N ASN A 387 -5.91 54.39 -19.71
CA ASN A 387 -6.28 53.02 -20.11
C ASN A 387 -6.04 51.99 -19.00
N PHE A 388 -5.02 52.21 -18.16
CA PHE A 388 -4.76 51.38 -17.00
C PHE A 388 -5.88 51.50 -15.95
N THR A 389 -6.35 52.72 -15.66
CA THR A 389 -7.46 52.97 -14.74
C THR A 389 -8.74 52.32 -15.24
N LYS A 390 -9.11 52.56 -16.50
CA LYS A 390 -10.27 51.94 -17.15
C LYS A 390 -10.21 50.42 -17.01
N SER A 391 -9.10 49.82 -17.43
CA SER A 391 -8.91 48.38 -17.34
C SER A 391 -8.94 47.82 -15.91
N THR A 392 -8.64 48.64 -14.90
CA THR A 392 -8.76 48.25 -13.49
C THR A 392 -10.22 48.19 -13.07
N MET A 393 -11.01 49.20 -13.43
CA MET A 393 -12.43 49.28 -13.08
C MET A 393 -13.26 48.20 -13.79
N PHE A 394 -13.02 47.95 -15.08
CA PHE A 394 -13.65 46.83 -15.77
C PHE A 394 -13.29 45.47 -15.16
N SER A 395 -12.04 45.29 -14.71
CA SER A 395 -11.66 44.06 -14.00
C SER A 395 -12.35 43.94 -12.64
N ALA A 396 -12.57 45.04 -11.92
CA ALA A 396 -13.33 45.05 -10.68
C ALA A 396 -14.79 44.63 -10.93
N ARG A 397 -15.44 45.20 -11.96
CA ARG A 397 -16.79 44.79 -12.32
C ARG A 397 -16.87 43.32 -12.73
N GLY A 398 -15.90 42.83 -13.49
CA GLY A 398 -15.83 41.40 -13.85
C GLY A 398 -15.67 40.49 -12.63
N ALA A 399 -14.96 40.92 -11.60
CA ALA A 399 -14.86 40.19 -10.34
C ALA A 399 -16.20 40.14 -9.59
N GLU A 400 -16.99 41.22 -9.60
CA GLU A 400 -18.35 41.22 -9.05
C GLU A 400 -19.27 40.26 -9.82
N LYS A 401 -19.22 40.26 -11.16
CA LYS A 401 -19.99 39.29 -11.96
C LYS A 401 -19.57 37.84 -11.67
N ALA A 402 -18.28 37.60 -11.47
CA ALA A 402 -17.79 36.29 -11.06
C ALA A 402 -18.29 35.88 -9.67
N ALA A 403 -18.33 36.81 -8.72
CA ALA A 403 -18.91 36.57 -7.40
C ALA A 403 -20.41 36.25 -7.48
N ILE A 404 -21.16 36.95 -8.35
CA ILE A 404 -22.57 36.64 -8.60
C ILE A 404 -22.74 35.22 -9.13
N ASP A 405 -21.99 34.85 -10.18
CA ASP A 405 -22.01 33.49 -10.76
C ASP A 405 -21.67 32.41 -9.71
N HIS A 406 -20.64 32.66 -8.89
CA HIS A 406 -20.23 31.79 -7.79
C HIS A 406 -21.38 31.50 -6.82
N TYR A 407 -22.00 32.54 -6.26
CA TYR A 407 -23.09 32.36 -5.30
C TYR A 407 -24.36 31.79 -5.93
N GLN A 408 -24.70 32.19 -7.16
CA GLN A 408 -25.86 31.64 -7.87
C GLN A 408 -25.73 30.12 -8.08
N LYS A 409 -24.56 29.65 -8.51
CA LYS A 409 -24.29 28.21 -8.69
C LYS A 409 -24.34 27.43 -7.38
N ARG A 410 -23.99 28.06 -6.25
CA ARG A 410 -24.14 27.52 -4.89
C ARG A 410 -25.57 27.59 -4.33
N GLY A 411 -26.54 27.98 -5.18
CA GLY A 411 -27.97 28.00 -4.87
C GLY A 411 -28.45 29.22 -4.09
N TYR A 412 -27.67 30.31 -4.04
CA TYR A 412 -28.11 31.56 -3.45
C TYR A 412 -28.97 32.36 -4.43
N GLN A 413 -29.97 33.06 -3.90
CA GLN A 413 -30.57 34.20 -4.58
C GLN A 413 -29.61 35.38 -4.46
N VAL A 414 -29.21 35.95 -5.59
CA VAL A 414 -28.20 37.01 -5.63
C VAL A 414 -28.80 38.29 -6.20
N LYS A 415 -28.67 39.39 -5.46
CA LYS A 415 -29.01 40.75 -5.88
C LYS A 415 -27.72 41.52 -6.14
N ASP A 416 -27.57 41.99 -7.38
CA ASP A 416 -26.49 42.88 -7.81
C ASP A 416 -26.78 44.28 -7.29
N THR A 417 -26.15 44.66 -6.18
CA THR A 417 -26.42 45.95 -5.52
C THR A 417 -25.61 47.06 -6.17
N ALA A 418 -24.38 46.78 -6.59
CA ALA A 418 -23.49 47.75 -7.25
C ALA A 418 -24.14 48.41 -8.49
N ILE A 419 -24.89 47.66 -9.30
CA ILE A 419 -25.56 48.18 -10.51
C ILE A 419 -26.58 49.29 -10.22
N GLN A 420 -27.11 49.34 -8.99
CA GLN A 420 -28.09 50.34 -8.57
C GLN A 420 -27.52 51.76 -8.53
N GLN A 421 -26.18 51.91 -8.58
CA GLN A 421 -25.52 53.20 -8.74
C GLN A 421 -25.94 53.90 -10.04
N VAL A 422 -25.98 53.16 -11.15
CA VAL A 422 -26.37 53.71 -12.47
C VAL A 422 -27.88 53.82 -12.60
N GLU A 423 -28.62 52.89 -12.01
CA GLU A 423 -30.09 52.89 -12.07
C GLU A 423 -30.73 53.96 -11.16
N GLY A 424 -30.01 54.44 -10.14
CA GLY A 424 -30.52 55.39 -9.15
C GLY A 424 -31.63 54.83 -8.25
N SER A 425 -31.80 53.51 -8.22
CA SER A 425 -32.90 52.81 -7.54
C SER A 425 -32.71 52.67 -6.03
N SER A 426 -31.47 52.81 -5.52
CA SER A 426 -31.11 52.66 -4.11
C SER A 426 -29.80 53.39 -3.77
N GLN A 427 -29.48 53.48 -2.47
CA GLN A 427 -28.19 53.95 -1.94
C GLN A 427 -27.42 52.82 -1.22
N GLU A 428 -27.96 51.60 -1.19
CA GLU A 428 -27.35 50.42 -0.54
C GLU A 428 -25.98 50.05 -1.14
N TRP A 429 -25.76 50.34 -2.43
CA TRP A 429 -24.49 50.11 -3.14
C TRP A 429 -23.29 50.80 -2.49
N LYS A 430 -23.52 51.82 -1.66
CA LYS A 430 -22.46 52.48 -0.87
C LYS A 430 -21.90 51.57 0.22
N LEU A 431 -22.68 50.59 0.68
CA LEU A 431 -22.34 49.69 1.77
C LEU A 431 -21.75 48.36 1.30
N TYR A 432 -22.24 47.80 0.21
CA TYR A 432 -21.82 46.50 -0.32
C TYR A 432 -22.16 46.36 -1.81
N ASP A 433 -21.47 45.46 -2.50
CA ASP A 433 -21.60 45.27 -3.94
C ASP A 433 -22.70 44.26 -4.27
N ILE A 434 -22.87 43.23 -3.42
CA ILE A 434 -23.78 42.10 -3.67
C ILE A 434 -24.51 41.73 -2.38
N GLU A 435 -25.80 41.43 -2.48
CA GLU A 435 -26.56 40.77 -1.42
C GLU A 435 -26.91 39.34 -1.85
N VAL A 436 -26.62 38.38 -0.97
CA VAL A 436 -26.92 36.97 -1.23
C VAL A 436 -27.84 36.44 -0.15
N LYS A 437 -28.87 35.70 -0.57
CA LYS A 437 -29.89 35.13 0.30
C LYS A 437 -30.05 33.64 0.03
N LYS A 438 -30.00 32.84 1.09
CA LYS A 438 -30.30 31.41 1.04
C LYS A 438 -31.06 31.05 2.30
N THR A 439 -32.20 30.38 2.13
CA THR A 439 -33.16 30.09 3.20
C THR A 439 -33.48 31.34 4.04
N ASN A 440 -32.98 31.42 5.28
CA ASN A 440 -33.18 32.52 6.23
C ASN A 440 -31.92 33.36 6.48
N GLN A 441 -30.82 33.10 5.77
CA GLN A 441 -29.58 33.84 5.89
C GLN A 441 -29.47 34.87 4.77
N ILE A 442 -29.17 36.12 5.14
CA ILE A 442 -28.81 37.19 4.22
C ILE A 442 -27.36 37.57 4.52
N LYS A 443 -26.50 37.56 3.51
CA LYS A 443 -25.13 38.06 3.59
C LYS A 443 -24.98 39.26 2.66
N CYS A 444 -24.35 40.31 3.15
CA CYS A 444 -23.93 41.47 2.35
C CYS A 444 -22.44 41.36 2.06
N ILE A 445 -22.08 41.39 0.79
CA ILE A 445 -20.74 41.09 0.28
C ILE A 445 -20.16 42.33 -0.41
N ASP A 446 -18.97 42.72 0.01
CA ASP A 446 -18.12 43.72 -0.64
C ASP A 446 -16.99 42.97 -1.37
N VAL A 447 -17.01 43.01 -2.70
CA VAL A 447 -16.09 42.27 -3.56
C VAL A 447 -14.81 43.07 -3.68
N LYS A 448 -13.68 42.40 -3.49
CA LYS A 448 -12.37 42.99 -3.65
C LYS A 448 -11.62 42.21 -4.70
N ASN A 449 -11.26 42.92 -5.75
CA ASN A 449 -10.60 42.35 -6.91
C ASN A 449 -9.09 42.49 -6.82
N ALA A 450 -8.47 41.45 -7.33
CA ALA A 450 -7.07 41.24 -7.42
C ALA A 450 -6.67 40.94 -8.84
N ARG A 451 -5.62 41.58 -9.38
CA ARG A 451 -5.11 41.21 -10.70
C ARG A 451 -3.82 40.44 -10.60
N SER A 452 -3.61 39.54 -11.54
CA SER A 452 -2.28 38.97 -11.75
C SER A 452 -1.27 40.07 -12.08
N SER A 453 -0.02 39.91 -11.67
CA SER A 453 1.05 40.81 -12.07
C SER A 453 1.39 40.64 -13.55
N TYR A 454 1.97 41.67 -14.18
CA TYR A 454 2.43 41.57 -15.58
C TYR A 454 3.53 40.52 -15.74
N SER A 455 4.41 40.36 -14.74
CA SER A 455 5.57 39.49 -14.83
C SER A 455 5.35 38.07 -14.31
N ASN A 456 4.18 37.80 -13.70
CA ASN A 456 3.78 36.50 -13.18
C ASN A 456 2.25 36.37 -13.11
N ASN A 457 1.68 35.49 -13.95
CA ASN A 457 0.23 35.27 -14.10
C ASN A 457 -0.43 34.61 -12.87
N ASN A 458 0.35 34.04 -11.95
CA ASN A 458 -0.15 33.31 -10.80
C ASN A 458 -0.01 34.09 -9.48
N ARG A 459 0.36 35.38 -9.51
CA ARG A 459 0.65 36.17 -8.30
C ARG A 459 0.16 37.61 -8.39
N PHE A 460 -0.02 38.25 -7.24
CA PHE A 460 -1.11 39.20 -6.96
C PHE A 460 -0.72 40.68 -6.80
N SER A 461 -1.68 41.57 -7.02
CA SER A 461 -1.70 43.00 -6.69
C SER A 461 -2.54 43.37 -5.44
N GLU A 462 -1.95 43.55 -4.25
CA GLU A 462 -2.53 44.15 -3.01
C GLU A 462 -4.08 44.31 -2.87
N PHE A 463 -4.73 43.64 -1.90
CA PHE A 463 -6.19 43.76 -1.68
C PHE A 463 -6.42 44.98 -0.80
N CYS A 464 -6.73 46.11 -1.42
CA CYS A 464 -7.01 47.34 -0.71
C CYS A 464 -8.46 47.32 -0.22
N VAL A 465 -8.65 47.29 1.10
CA VAL A 465 -9.93 47.49 1.78
C VAL A 465 -9.87 48.82 2.51
N PRO A 466 -10.45 49.90 1.94
CA PRO A 466 -10.38 51.22 2.56
C PRO A 466 -10.97 51.24 3.96
N LYS A 467 -12.05 50.49 4.17
CA LYS A 467 -12.74 50.40 5.46
C LYS A 467 -13.59 49.13 5.53
N PHE A 468 -13.58 48.46 6.67
CA PHE A 468 -14.59 47.45 6.98
C PHE A 468 -15.93 48.12 7.26
N LYS A 469 -16.94 47.76 6.48
CA LYS A 469 -18.28 48.35 6.53
C LYS A 469 -19.19 47.52 7.44
N LYS A 470 -20.17 48.17 8.04
CA LYS A 470 -21.23 47.55 8.84
C LYS A 470 -22.59 48.05 8.39
N ARG A 471 -23.61 47.22 8.55
CA ARG A 471 -25.01 47.57 8.34
C ARG A 471 -25.59 48.30 9.55
N GLU A 472 -26.82 48.82 9.42
CA GLU A 472 -27.54 49.53 10.48
C GLU A 472 -27.79 48.67 11.73
N ASN A 473 -27.86 47.34 11.58
CA ASN A 473 -28.02 46.36 12.65
C ASN A 473 -26.69 45.84 13.22
N ASP A 474 -25.57 46.53 12.96
CA ASP A 474 -24.21 46.16 13.38
C ASP A 474 -23.65 44.86 12.78
N GLU A 475 -24.33 44.28 11.78
CA GLU A 475 -23.81 43.16 11.00
C GLU A 475 -22.64 43.59 10.12
N ASP A 476 -21.57 42.80 10.12
CA ASP A 476 -20.40 43.02 9.28
C ASP A 476 -20.73 42.79 7.80
N VAL A 477 -20.26 43.69 6.95
CA VAL A 477 -20.19 43.41 5.50
C VAL A 477 -18.98 42.51 5.26
N ILE A 478 -19.21 41.36 4.64
CA ILE A 478 -18.20 40.35 4.37
C ILE A 478 -17.36 40.81 3.18
N ILE A 479 -16.04 40.69 3.26
CA ILE A 479 -15.17 40.94 2.12
C ILE A 479 -14.97 39.63 1.35
N LEU A 480 -15.27 39.61 0.05
CA LEU A 480 -14.96 38.49 -0.84
C LEU A 480 -13.71 38.80 -1.66
N GLY A 481 -12.68 37.96 -1.56
CA GLY A 481 -11.47 38.07 -2.36
C GLY A 481 -11.63 37.40 -3.72
N VAL A 482 -11.33 38.11 -4.80
CA VAL A 482 -11.45 37.60 -6.18
C VAL A 482 -10.19 37.89 -6.98
N PHE A 483 -9.55 36.86 -7.55
CA PHE A 483 -8.33 36.93 -8.35
C PHE A 483 -8.58 36.81 -9.85
N SER A 484 -8.41 37.92 -10.56
CA SER A 484 -8.61 38.08 -11.99
C SER A 484 -7.29 38.05 -12.77
N PRO A 485 -7.28 37.55 -14.02
CA PRO A 485 -6.15 37.73 -14.93
C PRO A 485 -5.90 39.22 -15.26
N TYR A 486 -4.64 39.56 -15.55
CA TYR A 486 -4.30 40.89 -16.05
C TYR A 486 -4.72 41.07 -17.51
N PHE A 487 -5.42 42.18 -17.76
CA PHE A 487 -5.69 42.71 -19.10
C PHE A 487 -5.17 44.15 -19.17
N SER A 488 -4.59 44.53 -20.31
CA SER A 488 -3.96 45.85 -20.49
C SER A 488 -4.91 46.91 -21.07
N SER A 489 -6.06 46.50 -21.59
CA SER A 489 -7.01 47.35 -22.31
C SER A 489 -8.40 46.71 -22.31
N PHE A 490 -9.44 47.54 -22.22
CA PHE A 490 -10.84 47.14 -22.38
C PHE A 490 -11.50 47.92 -23.53
N PRO A 491 -12.47 47.33 -24.28
CA PRO A 491 -12.95 45.94 -24.16
C PRO A 491 -11.83 44.94 -24.48
N VAL A 492 -11.77 43.84 -23.72
CA VAL A 492 -10.71 42.82 -23.92
C VAL A 492 -11.07 42.01 -25.16
N PRO A 493 -10.19 41.94 -26.18
CA PRO A 493 -10.48 41.12 -27.35
C PRO A 493 -10.71 39.66 -26.96
N GLU A 494 -11.74 39.02 -27.51
CA GLU A 494 -12.22 37.68 -27.14
C GLU A 494 -11.09 36.63 -27.07
N ARG A 495 -10.15 36.68 -28.02
CA ARG A 495 -8.95 35.80 -28.06
C ARG A 495 -8.07 35.85 -26.80
N TYR A 496 -8.11 36.94 -26.03
CA TYR A 496 -7.36 37.08 -24.77
C TYR A 496 -8.17 36.65 -23.54
N ILE A 497 -9.49 36.58 -23.66
CA ILE A 497 -10.43 36.11 -22.63
C ILE A 497 -10.56 34.58 -22.70
N ASN A 498 -10.62 34.04 -23.92
CA ASN A 498 -10.81 32.62 -24.18
C ASN A 498 -9.76 31.75 -23.46
N GLY A 499 -10.24 30.81 -22.64
CA GLY A 499 -9.41 29.89 -21.87
C GLY A 499 -8.84 30.46 -20.56
N LYS A 500 -9.20 31.69 -20.17
CA LYS A 500 -8.85 32.25 -18.85
C LYS A 500 -10.02 32.17 -17.88
N SER A 501 -9.69 32.13 -16.59
CA SER A 501 -10.65 32.11 -15.50
C SER A 501 -10.30 33.10 -14.41
N ILE A 502 -11.32 33.71 -13.81
CA ILE A 502 -11.26 34.40 -12.52
C ILE A 502 -11.35 33.34 -11.41
N ARG A 503 -10.62 33.53 -10.31
CA ARG A 503 -10.63 32.64 -9.14
C ARG A 503 -11.26 33.33 -7.93
N ILE A 504 -12.22 32.70 -7.29
CA ILE A 504 -12.71 33.11 -5.96
C ILE A 504 -11.71 32.63 -4.91
N LEU A 505 -11.33 33.48 -3.96
CA LEU A 505 -10.36 33.15 -2.91
C LEU A 505 -11.02 32.84 -1.57
N GLY A 506 -12.27 33.28 -1.38
CA GLY A 506 -13.03 33.10 -0.15
C GLY A 506 -13.46 34.42 0.49
N GLU A 507 -14.08 34.29 1.65
CA GLU A 507 -14.66 35.34 2.48
C GLU A 507 -13.72 35.69 3.64
N VAL A 508 -13.76 36.94 4.11
CA VAL A 508 -13.06 37.38 5.33
C VAL A 508 -13.84 38.51 6.02
N THR A 509 -13.77 38.53 7.35
CA THR A 509 -14.41 39.56 8.20
C THR A 509 -13.37 40.28 9.06
N GLU A 510 -13.70 41.48 9.53
CA GLU A 510 -12.81 42.24 10.41
C GLU A 510 -12.55 41.49 11.73
N LEU A 511 -13.61 40.87 12.27
CA LEU A 511 -13.54 40.08 13.50
C LEU A 511 -12.50 38.96 13.40
N LEU A 512 -12.52 38.20 12.29
CA LEU A 512 -11.56 37.12 12.05
C LEU A 512 -10.12 37.65 12.04
N LEU A 513 -9.84 38.74 11.32
CA LEU A 513 -8.49 39.33 11.27
C LEU A 513 -8.01 39.79 12.66
N LYS A 514 -8.89 40.41 13.45
CA LYS A 514 -8.57 40.84 14.83
C LYS A 514 -8.26 39.64 15.72
N GLN A 515 -9.04 38.55 15.62
CA GLN A 515 -8.82 37.32 16.37
C GLN A 515 -7.47 36.67 16.00
N LEU A 516 -7.18 36.53 14.71
CA LEU A 516 -5.91 35.98 14.22
C LEU A 516 -4.70 36.80 14.70
N GLN A 517 -4.80 38.14 14.64
CA GLN A 517 -3.73 39.03 15.08
C GLN A 517 -3.46 38.88 16.59
N GLU A 518 -4.51 38.84 17.41
CA GLU A 518 -4.35 38.70 18.86
C GLU A 518 -3.79 37.31 19.24
N ARG A 519 -4.24 36.24 18.59
CA ARG A 519 -3.72 34.88 18.80
C ARG A 519 -2.23 34.79 18.44
N CYS A 520 -1.82 35.36 17.30
CA CYS A 520 -0.41 35.41 16.93
C CYS A 520 0.43 36.19 17.97
N ARG A 521 -0.09 37.33 18.44
CA ARG A 521 0.59 38.17 19.45
C ARG A 521 0.79 37.44 20.79
N LYS A 522 -0.20 36.65 21.21
CA LYS A 522 -0.14 35.84 22.44
C LYS A 522 0.88 34.72 22.34
N LEU A 523 1.06 34.12 21.15
CA LEU A 523 1.95 32.98 20.97
C LEU A 523 3.44 33.34 21.07
N TYR A 524 3.88 34.44 20.44
CA TYR A 524 5.29 34.82 20.45
C TYR A 524 5.49 36.34 20.51
N SER A 525 6.01 36.84 21.63
CA SER A 525 6.28 38.27 21.83
C SER A 525 7.40 38.84 20.95
N GLN A 526 8.29 37.97 20.44
CA GLN A 526 9.40 38.32 19.53
C GLN A 526 8.99 38.30 18.05
N LEU A 527 7.72 38.06 17.76
CA LEU A 527 7.16 38.03 16.42
C LEU A 527 6.03 39.07 16.31
N GLU A 528 6.21 40.05 15.43
CA GLU A 528 5.15 40.99 15.08
C GLU A 528 4.53 40.61 13.74
N ILE A 529 3.30 40.11 13.79
CA ILE A 529 2.46 39.92 12.61
C ILE A 529 1.47 41.08 12.54
N THR A 530 1.68 41.98 11.58
CA THR A 530 0.80 43.09 11.31
C THR A 530 -0.14 42.72 10.17
N ILE A 531 -1.38 42.34 10.51
CA ILE A 531 -2.42 42.00 9.54
C ILE A 531 -3.06 43.27 8.95
N LYS A 532 -3.08 44.37 9.72
CA LYS A 532 -3.62 45.67 9.30
C LYS A 532 -2.51 46.70 9.15
N ARG A 533 -2.31 47.23 7.94
CA ARG A 533 -1.42 48.37 7.72
C ARG A 533 -2.20 49.63 7.38
N GLU A 534 -1.90 50.71 8.09
CA GLU A 534 -2.26 52.08 7.73
C GLU A 534 -1.43 52.57 6.54
N SER A 535 -2.11 52.90 5.45
CA SER A 535 -1.52 53.61 4.31
C SER A 535 -1.66 55.13 4.48
N LYS A 536 -0.57 55.87 4.26
CA LYS A 536 -0.53 57.35 4.26
C LYS A 536 -0.65 57.95 2.85
N TYR A 537 -1.27 57.25 1.90
CA TYR A 537 -1.32 57.72 0.50
C TYR A 537 -2.23 58.95 0.30
N LYS A 538 -3.14 59.25 1.23
CA LYS A 538 -3.81 60.56 1.34
C LYS A 538 -3.74 61.02 2.79
N LYS A 539 -3.50 62.31 3.02
CA LYS A 539 -3.40 62.92 4.37
C LYS A 539 -4.57 62.60 5.32
N ASN A 540 -5.69 62.09 4.79
CA ASN A 540 -6.94 61.85 5.53
C ASN A 540 -7.56 60.44 5.33
N TYR A 541 -6.89 59.47 4.68
CA TYR A 541 -7.48 58.13 4.46
C TYR A 541 -6.50 57.02 4.85
N LEU A 542 -6.88 56.23 5.85
CA LEU A 542 -6.24 54.98 6.23
C LEU A 542 -6.85 53.89 5.37
N SER A 543 -6.12 53.36 4.38
CA SER A 543 -6.56 52.14 3.66
C SER A 543 -5.89 50.91 4.28
N GLU A 544 -6.67 49.86 4.54
CA GLU A 544 -6.19 48.58 5.06
C GLU A 544 -5.87 47.65 3.87
N TYR A 545 -4.84 46.80 4.02
CA TYR A 545 -4.48 45.79 3.03
C TYR A 545 -4.65 44.40 3.61
N ILE A 546 -5.46 43.58 2.96
CA ILE A 546 -5.74 42.21 3.40
C ILE A 546 -4.81 41.23 2.67
N PRO A 547 -4.14 40.32 3.38
CA PRO A 547 -3.32 39.31 2.74
C PRO A 547 -4.17 38.20 2.12
N ILE A 548 -3.68 37.59 1.04
CA ILE A 548 -4.41 36.53 0.31
C ILE A 548 -4.76 35.32 1.20
N TRP A 549 -3.84 34.93 2.08
CA TRP A 549 -4.03 33.79 2.97
C TRP A 549 -5.13 33.99 4.01
N ALA A 550 -5.68 35.20 4.15
CA ALA A 550 -6.77 35.46 5.08
C ALA A 550 -8.16 35.13 4.51
N PHE A 551 -8.28 34.97 3.19
CA PHE A 551 -9.52 34.58 2.55
C PHE A 551 -9.69 33.06 2.61
N ASP A 552 -10.89 32.61 3.00
CA ASP A 552 -11.23 31.19 3.04
C ASP A 552 -12.76 31.01 2.89
N PHE A 553 -13.21 29.79 2.66
CA PHE A 553 -14.61 29.48 2.43
C PHE A 553 -15.35 29.18 3.74
N ASP A 554 -16.68 29.19 3.66
CA ASP A 554 -17.56 28.90 4.80
C ASP A 554 -17.71 27.40 5.05
N GLU A 555 -18.37 27.05 6.15
CA GLU A 555 -18.51 25.65 6.58
C GLU A 555 -19.38 24.83 5.62
N GLU A 556 -20.32 25.45 4.90
CA GLU A 556 -21.10 24.74 3.87
C GLU A 556 -20.19 24.22 2.75
N PHE A 557 -19.16 24.99 2.37
CA PHE A 557 -18.18 24.57 1.38
C PHE A 557 -17.33 23.37 1.86
N TYR A 558 -17.04 23.32 3.16
CA TYR A 558 -16.26 22.25 3.80
C TYR A 558 -17.13 21.15 4.44
N SER A 559 -18.44 21.07 4.13
CA SER A 559 -19.37 20.24 4.90
C SER A 559 -19.01 18.75 4.94
N GLU A 560 -18.59 18.16 3.81
CA GLU A 560 -18.16 16.76 3.76
C GLU A 560 -16.87 16.52 4.55
N ARG A 561 -15.90 17.43 4.44
CA ARG A 561 -14.69 17.42 5.26
C ARG A 561 -15.02 17.45 6.75
N ILE A 562 -15.94 18.32 7.17
CA ILE A 562 -16.36 18.42 8.57
C ILE A 562 -16.96 17.10 9.06
N GLN A 563 -17.74 16.40 8.23
CA GLN A 563 -18.28 15.07 8.54
C GLN A 563 -17.20 13.99 8.65
N ILE A 564 -16.18 14.02 7.77
CA ILE A 564 -15.03 13.11 7.85
C ILE A 564 -14.27 13.35 9.16
N GLU A 565 -13.98 14.61 9.49
CA GLU A 565 -13.30 14.99 10.72
C GLU A 565 -14.11 14.62 11.97
N GLU A 566 -15.43 14.77 11.95
CA GLU A 566 -16.30 14.38 13.06
C GLU A 566 -16.26 12.86 13.29
N ARG A 567 -16.35 12.06 12.21
CA ARG A 567 -16.19 10.60 12.31
C ARG A 567 -14.82 10.22 12.87
N PHE A 568 -13.76 10.93 12.46
CA PHE A 568 -12.42 10.72 13.00
C PHE A 568 -12.33 11.04 14.49
N ARG A 569 -12.92 12.16 14.94
CA ARG A 569 -12.99 12.57 16.36
C ARG A 569 -13.74 11.56 17.22
N ASN A 570 -14.75 10.91 16.66
CA ASN A 570 -15.60 9.97 17.38
C ASN A 570 -15.01 8.55 17.47
N LEU A 571 -13.83 8.29 16.89
CA LEU A 571 -13.12 7.03 17.08
C LEU A 571 -12.61 6.89 18.51
N SER A 572 -12.73 5.70 19.09
CA SER A 572 -12.06 5.39 20.35
C SER A 572 -10.56 5.16 20.14
N SER A 573 -9.76 5.24 21.21
CA SER A 573 -8.31 5.09 21.12
C SER A 573 -7.87 3.72 20.57
N ASP A 574 -8.66 2.67 20.80
CA ASP A 574 -8.42 1.31 20.30
C ASP A 574 -8.85 1.09 18.85
N GLU A 575 -9.60 2.04 18.26
CA GLU A 575 -9.97 2.08 16.85
C GLU A 575 -8.93 2.84 15.99
N ILE A 576 -7.89 3.41 16.59
CA ILE A 576 -6.82 4.14 15.89
C ILE A 576 -5.53 3.30 15.90
N PRO A 577 -5.01 2.88 14.73
CA PRO A 577 -3.76 2.13 14.67
C PRO A 577 -2.55 2.98 15.11
N PRO A 578 -1.50 2.39 15.71
CA PRO A 578 -0.22 3.08 15.93
C PRO A 578 0.45 3.49 14.61
N LEU A 579 1.30 4.51 14.62
CA LEU A 579 1.95 5.02 13.39
C LEU A 579 2.85 3.97 12.72
N SER A 580 3.52 3.13 13.51
CA SER A 580 4.32 2.00 13.03
C SER A 580 3.53 1.03 12.14
N GLU A 581 2.27 0.78 12.46
CA GLU A 581 1.37 -0.05 11.65
C GLU A 581 0.87 0.69 10.41
N LEU A 582 0.57 1.97 10.55
CA LEU A 582 0.21 2.81 9.40
C LEU A 582 1.35 2.90 8.38
N LYS A 583 2.61 2.87 8.82
CA LYS A 583 3.78 2.78 7.93
C LYS A 583 3.81 1.47 7.13
N LEU A 584 3.40 0.34 7.72
CA LEU A 584 3.26 -0.93 6.98
C LEU A 584 2.21 -0.82 5.87
N LEU A 585 1.15 -0.04 6.10
CA LEU A 585 0.12 0.28 5.11
C LEU A 585 0.50 1.42 4.15
N GLN A 586 1.67 2.05 4.31
CA GLN A 586 2.08 3.25 3.58
C GLN A 586 1.09 4.43 3.71
N LEU A 587 0.54 4.62 4.91
CA LEU A 587 -0.39 5.70 5.26
C LEU A 587 0.25 6.69 6.25
N SER A 588 -0.13 7.97 6.18
CA SER A 588 0.31 9.05 7.07
C SER A 588 -0.82 10.06 7.38
N PRO A 589 -1.81 9.68 8.21
CA PRO A 589 -3.05 10.43 8.43
C PRO A 589 -2.87 11.67 9.33
N LEU A 590 -1.67 12.24 9.38
CA LEU A 590 -1.31 13.39 10.19
C LEU A 590 -2.10 14.63 9.78
N SER A 591 -2.31 14.83 8.47
CA SER A 591 -3.08 15.96 7.95
C SER A 591 -4.53 15.92 8.42
N LEU A 592 -5.14 14.73 8.43
CA LEU A 592 -6.50 14.51 8.92
C LEU A 592 -6.58 14.83 10.42
N ALA A 593 -5.70 14.25 11.23
CA ALA A 593 -5.71 14.47 12.67
C ALA A 593 -5.52 15.94 13.07
N LEU A 594 -4.62 16.66 12.36
CA LEU A 594 -4.45 18.09 12.55
C LEU A 594 -5.68 18.89 12.13
N SER A 595 -6.32 18.49 11.03
CA SER A 595 -7.52 19.14 10.51
C SER A 595 -8.71 18.96 11.45
N SER A 596 -8.80 17.78 12.08
CA SER A 596 -9.79 17.46 13.10
C SER A 596 -9.55 18.14 14.45
N ASN A 597 -8.46 18.89 14.61
CA ASN A 597 -8.10 19.64 15.82
C ASN A 597 -7.91 18.75 17.08
N LEU A 598 -7.62 17.46 16.88
CA LEU A 598 -7.38 16.52 17.97
C LEU A 598 -5.93 16.59 18.46
N ASN A 599 -5.74 16.28 19.73
CA ASN A 599 -4.43 15.83 20.18
C ASN A 599 -4.10 14.51 19.48
N PHE A 600 -2.87 14.37 18.99
CA PHE A 600 -2.43 13.08 18.46
C PHE A 600 -2.60 11.98 19.52
N PRO A 601 -2.98 10.76 19.13
CA PRO A 601 -2.93 9.59 20.00
C PRO A 601 -1.55 9.44 20.66
N ASP A 602 -1.50 8.93 21.88
CA ASP A 602 -0.22 8.79 22.60
C ASP A 602 0.76 7.85 21.88
N SER A 603 0.24 6.82 21.22
CA SER A 603 1.03 5.94 20.34
C SER A 603 1.69 6.70 19.20
N TRP A 604 1.02 7.72 18.64
CA TRP A 604 1.58 8.55 17.57
C TRP A 604 2.63 9.52 18.12
N LYS A 605 2.37 10.13 19.28
CA LYS A 605 3.31 11.08 19.91
C LYS A 605 4.69 10.48 20.16
N GLN A 606 4.77 9.19 20.48
CA GLN A 606 6.04 8.48 20.71
C GLN A 606 6.88 8.33 19.43
N GLU A 607 6.25 8.35 18.25
CA GLU A 607 6.92 8.18 16.96
C GLU A 607 7.12 9.51 16.19
N LEU A 608 6.51 10.60 16.67
CA LEU A 608 6.64 11.93 16.08
C LEU A 608 7.81 12.70 16.70
N THR A 609 8.45 13.52 15.88
CA THR A 609 9.52 14.43 16.32
C THR A 609 8.96 15.56 17.20
N ILE A 610 9.82 16.13 18.04
CA ILE A 610 9.46 17.29 18.88
C ILE A 610 8.96 18.46 18.02
N SER A 611 9.56 18.70 16.85
CA SER A 611 9.12 19.76 15.92
C SER A 611 7.74 19.49 15.33
N GLU A 612 7.39 18.25 14.98
CA GLU A 612 6.05 17.87 14.51
C GLU A 612 4.99 18.13 15.60
N LEU A 613 5.29 17.77 16.85
CA LEU A 613 4.40 18.00 17.98
C LEU A 613 4.24 19.50 18.32
N ARG A 614 5.32 20.28 18.25
CA ARG A 614 5.28 21.74 18.45
C ARG A 614 4.46 22.41 17.36
N PHE A 615 4.66 22.05 16.09
CA PHE A 615 3.85 22.57 14.98
C PHE A 615 2.35 22.30 15.20
N ALA A 616 1.98 21.08 15.57
CA ALA A 616 0.61 20.71 15.87
C ALA A 616 0.01 21.59 16.98
N LYS A 617 0.78 21.83 18.05
CA LYS A 617 0.37 22.72 19.14
C LYS A 617 0.18 24.16 18.65
N THR A 618 1.11 24.71 17.88
CA THR A 618 1.01 26.06 17.32
C THR A 618 -0.26 26.21 16.47
N LEU A 619 -0.57 25.22 15.62
CA LEU A 619 -1.79 25.23 14.82
C LEU A 619 -3.05 25.22 15.69
N ARG A 620 -3.14 24.32 16.68
CA ARG A 620 -4.29 24.21 17.59
C ARG A 620 -4.53 25.53 18.36
N SER A 621 -3.47 26.17 18.85
CA SER A 621 -3.59 27.46 19.54
C SER A 621 -4.04 28.60 18.61
N LEU A 622 -3.63 28.60 17.33
CA LEU A 622 -4.09 29.58 16.34
C LEU A 622 -5.56 29.40 15.96
N VAL A 623 -6.03 28.15 15.91
CA VAL A 623 -7.44 27.81 15.69
C VAL A 623 -8.30 28.23 16.90
N GLY A 624 -7.71 28.29 18.10
CA GLY A 624 -8.40 28.63 19.35
C GLY A 624 -8.90 27.41 20.12
N ALA A 625 -8.36 26.22 19.80
CA ALA A 625 -8.77 24.94 20.39
C ALA A 625 -8.46 24.80 21.88
N ASP A 626 -7.49 25.57 22.38
CA ASP A 626 -7.07 25.53 23.78
C ASP A 626 -7.92 26.45 24.67
N GLU A 627 -8.71 27.36 24.07
CA GLU A 627 -9.61 28.29 24.77
C GLU A 627 -11.04 27.72 24.91
N THR A 628 -11.35 26.61 24.23
CA THR A 628 -12.63 25.91 24.36
C THR A 628 -12.56 24.93 25.52
N ASP A 629 -13.00 25.38 26.70
CA ASP A 629 -13.37 24.51 27.81
C ASP A 629 -14.30 23.40 27.29
N THR A 630 -14.14 22.18 27.77
CA THR A 630 -14.63 20.89 27.22
C THR A 630 -16.17 20.72 27.10
N ASN A 631 -16.94 21.80 27.13
CA ASN A 631 -18.40 21.83 27.07
C ASN A 631 -18.98 22.58 25.85
N HIS A 632 -18.15 23.11 24.93
CA HIS A 632 -18.65 23.68 23.68
C HIS A 632 -18.88 22.59 22.62
N GLU A 633 -20.09 22.52 22.08
CA GLU A 633 -20.52 21.52 21.09
C GLU A 633 -19.85 21.66 19.71
N GLU A 634 -19.28 22.83 19.39
CA GLU A 634 -18.70 23.10 18.06
C GLU A 634 -17.17 23.18 18.10
N VAL A 635 -16.53 22.21 17.44
CA VAL A 635 -15.08 22.20 17.23
C VAL A 635 -14.74 23.17 16.09
N PRO A 636 -13.88 24.18 16.31
CA PRO A 636 -13.54 25.15 15.28
C PRO A 636 -12.83 24.50 14.09
N VAL A 637 -13.26 24.86 12.88
CA VAL A 637 -12.73 24.35 11.61
C VAL A 637 -11.37 24.98 11.28
N VAL A 638 -10.41 24.16 10.86
CA VAL A 638 -9.11 24.65 10.38
C VAL A 638 -9.26 25.38 9.05
N LYS A 639 -8.65 26.55 8.95
CA LYS A 639 -8.74 27.48 7.82
C LYS A 639 -7.36 27.73 7.22
N LEU A 640 -7.31 28.20 5.98
CA LEU A 640 -6.10 28.53 5.25
C LEU A 640 -5.21 29.49 6.03
N SER A 641 -5.83 30.49 6.67
CA SER A 641 -5.15 31.46 7.52
C SER A 641 -4.47 30.80 8.73
N HIS A 642 -5.11 29.80 9.35
CA HIS A 642 -4.54 29.06 10.48
C HIS A 642 -3.30 28.28 10.04
N ILE A 643 -3.37 27.58 8.91
CA ILE A 643 -2.25 26.80 8.37
C ILE A 643 -1.08 27.71 8.00
N PHE A 644 -1.34 28.80 7.26
CA PHE A 644 -0.31 29.76 6.88
C PHE A 644 0.42 30.33 8.10
N LEU A 645 -0.35 30.83 9.07
CA LEU A 645 0.21 31.43 10.27
C LEU A 645 0.94 30.39 11.12
N ALA A 646 0.47 29.15 11.20
CA ALA A 646 1.15 28.08 11.92
C ALA A 646 2.52 27.77 11.29
N VAL A 647 2.58 27.63 9.95
CA VAL A 647 3.82 27.39 9.22
C VAL A 647 4.81 28.52 9.47
N LEU A 648 4.39 29.76 9.24
CA LEU A 648 5.25 30.94 9.41
C LEU A 648 5.72 31.09 10.86
N THR A 649 4.81 30.99 11.81
CA THR A 649 5.10 31.19 13.23
C THR A 649 6.05 30.11 13.76
N HIS A 650 5.76 28.83 13.46
CA HIS A 650 6.62 27.73 13.85
C HIS A 650 8.02 27.84 13.24
N PHE A 651 8.13 28.24 11.96
CA PHE A 651 9.42 28.43 11.30
C PHE A 651 10.25 29.51 12.01
N LEU A 652 9.64 30.66 12.28
CA LEU A 652 10.32 31.80 12.91
C LEU A 652 10.69 31.52 14.36
N GLU A 653 9.85 30.78 15.10
CA GLU A 653 10.20 30.29 16.43
C GLU A 653 11.46 29.44 16.41
N ASN A 654 11.55 28.46 15.48
CA ASN A 654 12.72 27.61 15.39
C ASN A 654 13.99 28.40 15.01
N CYS A 655 13.85 29.49 14.25
CA CYS A 655 14.95 30.43 14.00
C CYS A 655 15.41 31.14 15.27
N LEU A 656 14.48 31.55 16.15
CA LEU A 656 14.79 32.22 17.43
C LEU A 656 15.40 31.27 18.46
N ASN A 657 14.91 30.03 18.52
CA ASN A 657 15.32 29.03 19.50
C ASN A 657 16.59 28.27 19.11
N HIS A 658 17.11 28.48 17.89
CA HIS A 658 18.28 27.78 17.37
C HIS A 658 18.15 26.25 17.42
N ASP A 659 16.98 25.71 17.10
CA ASP A 659 16.78 24.27 17.12
C ASP A 659 17.64 23.60 16.04
N SER A 660 18.68 22.88 16.49
CA SER A 660 19.64 22.22 15.60
C SER A 660 19.01 21.11 14.78
N SER A 661 17.93 20.51 15.28
CA SER A 661 17.22 19.36 14.69
C SER A 661 16.08 19.76 13.75
N PHE A 662 15.68 21.03 13.75
CA PHE A 662 14.59 21.52 12.91
C PHE A 662 14.96 21.55 11.42
N SER A 663 14.01 21.13 10.59
CA SER A 663 14.02 21.29 9.13
C SER A 663 12.63 21.66 8.63
N PRO A 664 12.46 22.66 7.75
CA PRO A 664 11.16 23.00 7.15
C PRO A 664 10.55 21.89 6.30
N THR A 665 11.34 20.86 5.92
CA THR A 665 10.83 19.70 5.17
C THR A 665 9.70 18.98 5.89
N ILE A 666 9.57 19.14 7.21
CA ILE A 666 8.47 18.57 8.00
C ILE A 666 7.09 19.04 7.50
N TYR A 667 6.98 20.27 6.98
CA TYR A 667 5.68 20.81 6.55
C TYR A 667 5.11 20.01 5.39
N ARG A 668 5.95 19.58 4.44
CA ARG A 668 5.53 18.74 3.33
C ARG A 668 5.00 17.39 3.81
N LYS A 669 5.72 16.75 4.72
CA LYS A 669 5.37 15.46 5.32
C LYS A 669 4.05 15.51 6.11
N ILE A 670 3.80 16.60 6.82
CA ILE A 670 2.62 16.72 7.69
C ILE A 670 1.38 17.21 6.94
N LEU A 671 1.53 18.19 6.03
CA LEU A 671 0.41 18.92 5.44
C LEU A 671 -0.14 18.28 4.15
N PHE A 672 0.69 17.52 3.40
CA PHE A 672 0.39 17.12 2.01
C PHE A 672 0.40 15.60 1.73
N THR A 673 0.78 14.75 2.67
CA THR A 673 1.05 13.32 2.37
C THR A 673 -0.20 12.52 2.00
N ASP A 674 -1.35 12.83 2.62
CA ASP A 674 -2.56 12.00 2.55
C ASP A 674 -3.81 12.78 2.12
N SER A 675 -3.66 13.98 1.59
CA SER A 675 -4.79 14.83 1.18
C SER A 675 -4.57 15.36 -0.24
N PRO A 676 -5.62 15.43 -1.07
CA PRO A 676 -5.53 16.08 -2.39
C PRO A 676 -5.28 17.60 -2.28
N SER A 677 -5.43 18.17 -1.09
CA SER A 677 -5.22 19.59 -0.78
C SER A 677 -4.45 19.78 0.54
N THR A 678 -4.16 21.02 0.94
CA THR A 678 -3.38 21.27 2.16
C THR A 678 -4.24 21.01 3.39
N MET A 679 -4.12 19.83 4.00
CA MET A 679 -5.00 19.38 5.09
C MET A 679 -6.51 19.54 4.79
N GLY A 680 -6.96 19.19 3.58
CA GLY A 680 -8.37 19.33 3.20
C GLY A 680 -8.85 20.78 3.05
N VAL A 681 -8.00 21.78 3.27
CA VAL A 681 -8.32 23.20 3.01
C VAL A 681 -8.07 23.51 1.54
N TYR A 682 -9.01 24.21 0.91
CA TYR A 682 -8.86 24.62 -0.48
C TYR A 682 -7.89 25.80 -0.61
N ASP A 683 -6.82 25.61 -1.39
CA ASP A 683 -5.80 26.63 -1.64
C ASP A 683 -5.78 26.97 -3.15
N PRO A 684 -6.64 27.90 -3.61
CA PRO A 684 -6.91 28.14 -5.04
C PRO A 684 -5.68 28.54 -5.84
N ILE A 685 -4.61 28.99 -5.19
CA ILE A 685 -3.40 29.50 -5.84
C ILE A 685 -2.11 28.81 -5.32
N SER A 686 -2.25 27.69 -4.60
CA SER A 686 -1.14 26.91 -4.03
C SER A 686 -0.20 27.77 -3.17
N PHE A 687 -0.78 28.69 -2.40
CA PHE A 687 -0.05 29.61 -1.53
C PHE A 687 0.72 28.90 -0.42
N ILE A 688 0.13 27.89 0.24
CA ILE A 688 0.76 27.16 1.35
C ILE A 688 1.95 26.34 0.84
N GLU A 689 1.76 25.63 -0.27
CA GLU A 689 2.86 24.88 -0.89
C GLU A 689 4.00 25.84 -1.30
N SER A 690 3.66 26.98 -1.91
CA SER A 690 4.67 27.96 -2.29
C SER A 690 5.44 28.50 -1.08
N ILE A 691 4.80 28.82 0.04
CA ILE A 691 5.52 29.33 1.21
C ILE A 691 6.40 28.25 1.84
N CYS A 692 5.93 26.99 1.92
CA CYS A 692 6.75 25.89 2.42
C CYS A 692 8.04 25.72 1.61
N ASN A 693 7.93 25.77 0.27
CA ASN A 693 9.07 25.65 -0.64
C ASN A 693 10.07 26.80 -0.49
N ILE A 694 9.56 28.03 -0.31
CA ILE A 694 10.40 29.21 -0.08
C ILE A 694 11.13 29.09 1.26
N LEU A 695 10.43 28.74 2.33
CA LEU A 695 11.02 28.62 3.67
C LEU A 695 12.08 27.52 3.72
N GLU A 696 11.86 26.39 3.05
CA GLU A 696 12.86 25.34 2.88
C GLU A 696 14.11 25.84 2.14
N THR A 697 13.92 26.56 1.04
CA THR A 697 15.03 27.14 0.26
C THR A 697 15.82 28.18 1.07
N VAL A 698 15.10 29.07 1.76
CA VAL A 698 15.68 30.11 2.62
C VAL A 698 16.45 29.48 3.79
N TRP A 699 15.92 28.42 4.40
CA TRP A 699 16.62 27.68 5.46
C TRP A 699 17.90 27.04 4.96
N ASN A 700 17.85 26.31 3.83
CA ASN A 700 19.00 25.60 3.29
C ASN A 700 20.13 26.55 2.85
N ASN A 701 19.78 27.73 2.33
CA ASN A 701 20.76 28.68 1.79
C ASN A 701 21.26 29.70 2.82
N CYS A 702 20.45 30.03 3.83
CA CYS A 702 20.69 31.16 4.73
C CYS A 702 20.49 30.84 6.22
N ARG A 703 20.63 29.56 6.63
CA ARG A 703 20.43 29.15 8.03
C ARG A 703 21.16 30.05 9.03
N ASP A 704 22.46 30.27 8.86
CA ASP A 704 23.26 31.04 9.81
C ASP A 704 22.80 32.50 9.92
N GLU A 705 22.39 33.10 8.80
CA GLU A 705 21.83 34.46 8.79
C GLU A 705 20.45 34.49 9.46
N LEU A 706 19.59 33.49 9.25
CA LEU A 706 18.30 33.40 9.92
C LEU A 706 18.44 33.27 11.44
N LEU A 707 19.40 32.45 11.89
CA LEU A 707 19.73 32.26 13.29
C LEU A 707 20.37 33.50 13.92
N SER A 708 20.87 34.44 13.11
CA SER A 708 21.43 35.70 13.62
C SER A 708 20.36 36.71 14.07
N PHE A 709 19.08 36.49 13.73
CA PHE A 709 18.00 37.40 14.08
C PHE A 709 17.53 37.21 15.54
N SER A 710 17.09 38.30 16.16
CA SER A 710 16.51 38.31 17.52
C SER A 710 15.03 38.69 17.55
N TYR A 711 14.47 39.09 16.41
CA TYR A 711 13.09 39.56 16.28
C TYR A 711 12.64 39.48 14.83
N PHE A 712 11.38 39.12 14.60
CA PHE A 712 10.81 39.06 13.26
C PHE A 712 9.57 39.96 13.14
N LYS A 713 9.43 40.57 11.97
CA LYS A 713 8.28 41.38 11.59
C LYS A 713 7.74 40.94 10.24
N PHE A 714 6.48 40.51 10.20
CA PHE A 714 5.74 40.20 8.99
C PHE A 714 4.59 41.20 8.83
N ASP A 715 4.47 41.83 7.66
CA ASP A 715 3.32 42.69 7.34
C ASP A 715 2.42 42.08 6.25
N SER A 716 1.16 42.53 6.22
CA SER A 716 0.10 41.99 5.35
C SER A 716 0.37 42.04 3.85
N ARG A 717 1.44 42.71 3.41
CA ARG A 717 1.87 42.73 2.01
C ARG A 717 2.88 41.62 1.70
N GLY A 718 3.07 40.66 2.60
CA GLY A 718 4.04 39.58 2.42
C GLY A 718 5.49 40.00 2.69
N LEU A 719 5.71 41.11 3.39
CA LEU A 719 7.06 41.57 3.74
C LEU A 719 7.50 40.98 5.09
N LEU A 720 8.40 40.01 5.06
CA LEU A 720 9.08 39.47 6.25
C LEU A 720 10.45 40.12 6.44
N ARG A 721 10.72 40.59 7.66
CA ARG A 721 12.01 41.15 8.06
C ARG A 721 12.49 40.56 9.37
N GLY A 722 13.80 40.32 9.46
CA GLY A 722 14.49 39.93 10.70
C GLY A 722 15.31 41.09 11.24
N LYS A 723 15.34 41.28 12.56
CA LYS A 723 16.20 42.25 13.25
C LYS A 723 17.46 41.53 13.72
N GLU A 724 18.61 41.91 13.20
CA GLU A 724 19.88 41.23 13.48
C GLU A 724 20.35 41.46 14.92
N ARG A 725 20.84 40.41 15.56
CA ARG A 725 21.38 40.45 16.92
C ARG A 725 22.67 41.27 16.91
N GLY A 726 22.81 42.19 17.85
CA GLY A 726 23.97 43.08 17.97
C GLY A 726 23.82 44.40 17.22
N THR A 727 23.48 44.39 15.93
CA THR A 727 23.32 45.64 15.14
C THR A 727 21.95 46.28 15.32
N GLY A 728 20.92 45.47 15.56
CA GLY A 728 19.53 45.91 15.61
C GLY A 728 18.96 46.34 14.25
N ILE A 729 19.69 46.11 13.16
CA ILE A 729 19.29 46.47 11.80
C ILE A 729 18.25 45.45 11.30
N TYR A 730 17.22 45.96 10.62
CA TYR A 730 16.26 45.10 9.94
C TYR A 730 16.75 44.73 8.54
N LYS A 731 16.78 43.42 8.25
CA LYS A 731 17.03 42.86 6.92
C LYS A 731 15.77 42.20 6.39
N THR A 732 15.54 42.30 5.08
CA THR A 732 14.42 41.64 4.40
C THR A 732 14.73 40.17 4.13
N ILE A 733 13.80 39.29 4.54
CA ILE A 733 13.86 37.84 4.35
C ILE A 733 12.95 37.40 3.21
N LEU A 734 11.74 37.97 3.16
CA LEU A 734 10.73 37.72 2.11
C LEU A 734 10.09 39.06 1.72
N ALA A 735 9.87 39.28 0.43
CA ALA A 735 9.23 40.48 -0.10
C ALA A 735 8.63 40.25 -1.50
N TYR A 736 7.98 41.30 -2.00
CA TYR A 736 7.58 41.45 -3.39
C TYR A 736 8.24 42.71 -3.97
N CYS A 737 8.38 42.77 -5.30
CA CYS A 737 8.94 43.94 -5.98
C CYS A 737 7.87 45.02 -6.24
N GLY A 738 8.03 46.17 -5.57
CA GLY A 738 7.25 47.39 -5.85
C GLY A 738 7.84 48.30 -6.94
N GLY A 739 8.75 47.79 -7.77
CA GLY A 739 9.39 48.54 -8.86
C GLY A 739 8.52 48.59 -10.13
N TRP A 740 9.07 49.19 -11.19
CA TRP A 740 8.42 49.32 -12.49
C TRP A 740 9.29 48.74 -13.59
N LEU A 741 8.67 48.13 -14.59
CA LEU A 741 9.29 47.68 -15.83
C LEU A 741 8.89 48.62 -16.95
N LYS A 742 9.85 48.94 -17.82
CA LYS A 742 9.60 49.67 -19.06
C LYS A 742 9.32 48.66 -20.17
N ASP A 743 8.11 48.67 -20.72
CA ASP A 743 7.78 47.89 -21.91
C ASP A 743 8.08 48.73 -23.15
N ASP A 744 9.30 48.61 -23.67
CA ASP A 744 9.78 49.41 -24.81
C ASP A 744 8.94 49.20 -26.09
N ARG A 745 8.23 48.06 -26.21
CA ARG A 745 7.38 47.79 -27.39
C ARG A 745 6.08 48.59 -27.36
N LYS A 746 5.62 48.94 -26.16
CA LYS A 746 4.35 49.66 -25.95
C LYS A 746 4.56 51.09 -25.46
N GLY A 747 5.77 51.44 -25.03
CA GLY A 747 6.08 52.75 -24.45
C GLY A 747 5.39 52.96 -23.09
N ILE A 748 5.04 51.89 -22.37
CA ILE A 748 4.28 51.96 -21.11
C ILE A 748 5.13 51.43 -19.97
N ASN A 749 5.10 52.12 -18.82
CA ASN A 749 5.64 51.61 -17.56
C ASN A 749 4.58 50.76 -16.87
N VAL A 750 4.92 49.50 -16.59
CA VAL A 750 4.04 48.55 -15.88
C VAL A 750 4.64 48.19 -14.52
N PRO A 751 3.84 47.98 -13.47
CA PRO A 751 4.36 47.49 -12.19
C PRO A 751 5.11 46.17 -12.39
N CYS A 752 6.30 46.07 -11.79
CA CYS A 752 7.14 44.88 -11.93
C CYS A 752 6.48 43.66 -11.28
N GLY A 753 6.05 43.78 -10.03
CA GLY A 753 5.34 42.72 -9.30
C GLY A 753 6.12 41.40 -9.18
N ASN A 754 7.45 41.43 -9.33
CA ASN A 754 8.26 40.21 -9.18
C ASN A 754 8.17 39.71 -7.75
N GLU A 755 7.61 38.53 -7.55
CA GLU A 755 7.36 37.90 -6.26
C GLU A 755 7.45 36.37 -6.43
N PRO A 756 8.02 35.64 -5.45
CA PRO A 756 8.59 36.15 -4.21
C PRO A 756 10.06 36.57 -4.40
N LEU A 757 10.46 37.62 -3.71
CA LEU A 757 11.87 37.92 -3.47
C LEU A 757 12.21 37.36 -2.10
N TYR A 758 13.26 36.56 -1.98
CA TYR A 758 13.71 36.03 -0.69
C TYR A 758 15.23 35.98 -0.56
N ILE A 759 15.68 36.01 0.69
CA ILE A 759 17.09 35.97 1.04
C ILE A 759 17.71 34.62 0.64
N GLY A 760 18.99 34.64 0.23
CA GLY A 760 19.68 33.46 -0.30
C GLY A 760 19.44 33.20 -1.79
N HIS A 761 18.47 33.90 -2.39
CA HIS A 761 18.27 33.90 -3.84
C HIS A 761 18.54 35.28 -4.43
N GLN A 762 17.92 36.34 -3.89
CA GLN A 762 18.23 37.70 -4.28
C GLN A 762 19.30 38.35 -3.39
N LYS A 763 20.07 39.26 -3.99
CA LYS A 763 21.07 40.07 -3.26
C LYS A 763 20.37 41.07 -2.35
N THR A 764 20.91 41.25 -1.15
CA THR A 764 20.50 42.29 -0.21
C THR A 764 21.21 43.61 -0.55
N CYS A 765 20.44 44.70 -0.65
CA CYS A 765 20.98 46.03 -0.87
C CYS A 765 21.80 46.49 0.35
N PRO A 766 23.08 46.84 0.20
CA PRO A 766 23.92 47.23 1.34
C PRO A 766 23.45 48.53 2.01
N ARG A 767 22.71 49.37 1.30
CA ARG A 767 22.22 50.66 1.82
C ARG A 767 20.90 50.54 2.58
N CYS A 768 19.90 49.90 1.99
CA CYS A 768 18.54 49.83 2.58
C CYS A 768 18.20 48.47 3.20
N GLN A 769 19.08 47.47 3.08
CA GLN A 769 18.91 46.13 3.64
C GLN A 769 17.68 45.37 3.11
N LYS A 770 17.13 45.81 1.98
CA LYS A 770 16.05 45.14 1.25
C LYS A 770 16.60 44.32 0.09
N LEU A 771 15.82 43.33 -0.34
CA LEU A 771 16.16 42.50 -1.49
C LEU A 771 16.07 43.30 -2.80
N ILE A 772 17.06 43.10 -3.68
CA ILE A 772 17.13 43.72 -5.00
C ILE A 772 16.37 42.84 -5.98
N CYS A 773 15.35 43.38 -6.64
CA CYS A 773 14.65 42.68 -7.70
C CYS A 773 15.58 42.48 -8.91
N GLU A 774 15.81 41.24 -9.30
CA GLU A 774 16.65 40.91 -10.47
C GLU A 774 16.03 41.36 -11.81
N LYS A 775 14.71 41.52 -11.87
CA LYS A 775 14.01 41.93 -13.10
C LYS A 775 14.11 43.42 -13.40
N CYS A 776 13.99 44.29 -12.39
CA CYS A 776 13.97 45.75 -12.57
C CYS A 776 15.00 46.52 -11.75
N GLY A 777 15.84 45.85 -10.95
CA GLY A 777 16.84 46.47 -10.08
C GLY A 777 16.27 47.14 -8.82
N TYR A 778 14.95 47.25 -8.69
CA TYR A 778 14.32 47.97 -7.59
C TYR A 778 14.43 47.22 -6.26
N CYS A 779 14.82 47.94 -5.20
CA CYS A 779 14.73 47.51 -3.79
C CYS A 779 13.95 48.52 -2.92
N GLN A 780 14.18 49.82 -3.13
CA GLN A 780 13.46 50.93 -2.52
C GLN A 780 13.73 52.23 -3.29
N LYS A 781 12.74 53.14 -3.29
CA LYS A 781 12.89 54.50 -3.81
C LYS A 781 14.18 55.19 -3.30
N GLY A 782 14.99 55.70 -4.24
CA GLY A 782 16.24 56.42 -3.93
C GLY A 782 17.47 55.57 -3.60
N CYS A 783 17.42 54.25 -3.83
CA CYS A 783 18.62 53.39 -3.80
C CYS A 783 19.29 53.30 -5.19
N PRO A 784 20.61 53.03 -5.28
CA PRO A 784 21.28 52.81 -6.56
C PRO A 784 20.64 51.58 -7.24
N GLY A 785 19.96 51.79 -8.36
CA GLY A 785 19.11 50.78 -9.03
C GLY A 785 17.61 51.12 -9.07
N ASP A 786 17.17 52.26 -8.52
CA ASP A 786 15.83 52.79 -8.79
C ASP A 786 15.79 53.33 -10.23
N PRO A 787 15.07 52.70 -11.18
CA PRO A 787 14.98 53.19 -12.56
C PRO A 787 14.33 54.58 -12.66
N ASN A 788 13.74 55.09 -11.56
CA ASN A 788 13.20 56.45 -11.49
C ASN A 788 14.24 57.50 -11.09
N LEU A 789 15.50 57.16 -10.83
CA LEU A 789 16.55 58.16 -10.60
C LEU A 789 16.91 58.96 -11.87
N ASP A 790 16.62 58.43 -13.05
CA ASP A 790 16.84 59.07 -14.35
C ASP A 790 15.55 59.63 -15.00
N ILE A 791 14.40 59.52 -14.32
CA ILE A 791 13.14 60.10 -14.77
C ILE A 791 12.87 61.33 -13.90
N GLU A 792 13.08 62.53 -14.46
CA GLU A 792 12.61 63.76 -13.81
C GLU A 792 11.15 63.57 -13.38
N PRO A 793 10.77 63.97 -12.15
CA PRO A 793 9.40 63.78 -11.68
C PRO A 793 8.46 64.48 -12.65
N TYR A 794 7.60 63.71 -13.32
CA TYR A 794 6.50 64.26 -14.08
C TYR A 794 5.67 65.11 -13.11
N ASN A 795 5.79 66.43 -13.27
CA ASN A 795 5.13 67.41 -12.44
C ASN A 795 3.62 67.27 -12.65
N ASP A 796 2.94 66.67 -11.67
CA ASP A 796 1.48 66.68 -11.57
C ASP A 796 1.01 68.05 -11.04
N SER A 797 1.44 69.10 -11.73
CA SER A 797 1.13 70.50 -11.48
C SER A 797 0.23 71.03 -12.59
N LEU A 798 -0.95 70.44 -12.78
CA LEU A 798 -2.05 71.09 -13.47
C LEU A 798 -3.33 70.78 -12.69
N GLY A 799 -3.94 71.83 -12.12
CA GLY A 799 -5.32 71.78 -11.64
C GLY A 799 -5.56 71.81 -10.12
N ARG A 800 -4.90 72.71 -9.36
CA ARG A 800 -5.48 73.15 -8.08
C ARG A 800 -6.53 74.22 -8.35
N SER A 801 -7.79 73.82 -8.48
CA SER A 801 -8.94 74.69 -8.15
C SER A 801 -9.70 74.07 -6.99
N SER A 802 -9.78 74.84 -5.91
CA SER A 802 -10.55 74.57 -4.71
C SER A 802 -12.04 74.48 -5.02
N THR A 803 -12.61 73.29 -4.99
CA THR A 803 -14.02 73.07 -4.63
C THR A 803 -14.12 71.77 -3.85
N SER A 804 -14.64 71.90 -2.64
CA SER A 804 -15.01 70.83 -1.72
C SER A 804 -16.00 69.87 -2.38
N GLY A 805 -15.52 68.72 -2.81
CA GLY A 805 -16.32 67.56 -3.15
C GLY A 805 -15.84 66.39 -2.30
N THR A 806 -16.73 65.86 -1.47
CA THR A 806 -16.53 64.67 -0.65
C THR A 806 -16.45 63.46 -1.58
N TRP A 807 -15.29 62.82 -1.63
CA TRP A 807 -15.03 61.61 -2.43
C TRP A 807 -15.55 60.39 -1.67
N TRP A 808 -16.41 59.60 -2.30
CA TRP A 808 -17.00 58.40 -1.73
C TRP A 808 -16.37 57.16 -2.39
N LEU A 809 -15.70 56.33 -1.58
CA LEU A 809 -15.32 54.93 -1.84
C LEU A 809 -15.88 54.09 -0.68
#